data_AF-A0A7X7VCK2-F1
#
_entry.id   AF-A0A7X7VCK2-F1
#
_cell.length_a   1.000
_cell.length_b   1.000
_cell.length_c   1.000
_cell.angle_alpha   90.00
_cell.angle_beta   90.00
_cell.angle_gamma   90.00
#
_symmetry.space_group_name_H-M   'P 1'
#
loop_
_entity.id
_entity.type
_entity.pdbx_description
1 polymer ?
#
loop_
_entity_poly.entity_id
_entity_poly.type
_entity_poly.pdbx_seq_one_letter_code
_entity_poly.pdbx_strand_id
1 'polypeptide(L)'
;MTRRTVRVRFLALALSSLVMAAACARRDAGPVIAVGADATWHERAAAAEIRRYLYVRTGRLPDLREVRSLARVPAGAVVVVEKGGPFALGSAGQNGTAPLDALGPEDYLLKTVPRGSGRSLLVAGGGGPAVLYGAYRFAETLGVRFSLEGDVVPDGTVGAPSLDLDETGRPLFPVRGIQPFHDFPEGPDWWTRENYKAVLSQLPKLRMNFFGLHTYPENPNRVFGATPNAEPTVWIGRAEDARPDGTVLAAYPASYQNTARGNWGYEAKKTGDFHFGASRLFERDDYGNDVMAGFAPDPATPEAAVAVFDRAAAVFRDAFTLARRLGVKTCVGTETPLTVPVEVRGRLAAAGRDAKDPAVVKDLYKAMFGRVAAAYAIDYYWFWTTEGWTWEDAPPEEVAAVTTDLAMAVEAWREVAPPFRLATSGWVLGPPSNRTLFDQVLPKEVALSTINREVGKAPVDPGFARVTGRSLWAIPWMEDDPALTSPQLWAGRMRRDAADALRYGCDGLLGIHWRTRVLSANVLALARAAWEQPWNTLPKSLAEETGPVTGEPVSFAGRAVAGAGRLAPVYADVRDRVFGYRLEVPNGTYTVTLQFVEGQIDRARGRVFDVLVQGRRVLENLDIFAAAGKFKALERRVEGVAVADGRLVVDFADRIHYPALAGLVIEGPGFVRKINCGGPAALDYEADAPPTARHLPALDLYEDWARAQFGPEAGPEAAAVFAGADGRHPVPVTWIGGPGNIQPDPRPWAEVAPTYAFVDALAAVGPKVAGPANRERFEYWLAQFRYMREVARFNGLWAVYNAAVAKAKAAGNEAACREVLTAEALPVRAEMAASLKRVFTDLLATVSTTGELGTVANWEQHLLPGAWERPEAELAALLGTELPAEARLSRDYDGPPRLVVPAVRTSLEAGEALSLKALVLARAEAGQVSLFWREMGRGEFVRVAFRHVARGVYEVLLPAPAGDIEYYVEAAADGRTVRFPVTAPDRAQTVVVLPGGK
;
A
#
# COMPACT_ATOMS: atom_id res chain seq x y z
N MET A 1 53.01 38.77 60.04
CA MET A 1 52.22 38.67 58.79
C MET A 1 51.00 37.81 59.04
N THR A 2 49.83 38.43 58.95
CA THR A 2 48.62 38.12 59.71
C THR A 2 47.57 37.39 58.89
N ARG A 3 46.77 36.57 59.59
CA ARG A 3 45.46 35.92 59.36
C ARG A 3 44.56 36.29 58.15
N ARG A 4 44.86 37.28 57.30
CA ARG A 4 44.11 37.65 56.10
C ARG A 4 44.39 36.75 54.88
N THR A 5 45.61 36.23 54.72
CA THR A 5 45.98 35.47 53.51
C THR A 5 45.44 34.03 53.46
N VAL A 6 45.13 33.44 54.63
CA VAL A 6 44.56 32.08 54.71
C VAL A 6 43.05 32.07 54.47
N ARG A 7 42.33 33.13 54.88
CA ARG A 7 40.87 33.25 54.62
C ARG A 7 40.54 33.49 53.15
N VAL A 8 41.36 34.21 52.39
CA VAL A 8 41.10 34.47 50.96
C VAL A 8 41.33 33.22 50.10
N ARG A 9 42.29 32.35 50.44
CA ARG A 9 42.50 31.08 49.73
C ARG A 9 41.45 30.02 50.06
N PHE A 10 40.95 29.96 51.30
CA PHE A 10 39.84 29.07 51.66
C PHE A 10 38.49 29.53 51.09
N LEU A 11 38.23 30.84 51.01
CA LEU A 11 37.01 31.34 50.37
C LEU A 11 37.05 31.16 48.85
N ALA A 12 38.22 31.29 48.22
CA ALA A 12 38.40 31.03 46.79
C ALA A 12 38.29 29.53 46.45
N LEU A 13 38.82 28.62 47.30
CA LEU A 13 38.62 27.17 47.13
C LEU A 13 37.18 26.74 47.44
N ALA A 14 36.51 27.36 48.41
CA ALA A 14 35.10 27.10 48.71
C ALA A 14 34.16 27.65 47.61
N LEU A 15 34.44 28.83 47.04
CA LEU A 15 33.68 29.33 45.88
C LEU A 15 33.97 28.52 44.61
N SER A 16 35.21 28.05 44.37
CA SER A 16 35.50 27.22 43.19
C SER A 16 35.02 25.78 43.35
N SER A 17 34.86 25.25 44.57
CA SER A 17 34.18 23.98 44.82
C SER A 17 32.65 24.10 44.84
N LEU A 18 32.07 25.25 45.21
CA LEU A 18 30.64 25.52 45.00
C LEU A 18 30.31 25.85 43.53
N VAL A 19 31.21 26.48 42.78
CA VAL A 19 31.05 26.71 41.34
C VAL A 19 31.36 25.45 40.53
N MET A 20 32.30 24.57 40.96
CA MET A 20 32.47 23.25 40.35
C MET A 20 31.39 22.25 40.79
N ALA A 21 30.83 22.32 41.99
CA ALA A 21 29.68 21.49 42.38
C ALA A 21 28.39 21.96 41.70
N ALA A 22 28.22 23.27 41.47
CA ALA A 22 27.12 23.81 40.66
C ALA A 22 27.31 23.60 39.16
N ALA A 23 28.56 23.55 38.66
CA ALA A 23 28.88 23.22 37.27
C ALA A 23 28.91 21.70 37.00
N CYS A 24 29.10 20.85 38.02
CA CYS A 24 28.94 19.40 37.93
C CYS A 24 27.49 18.92 38.21
N ALA A 25 26.58 19.83 38.58
CA ALA A 25 25.17 19.53 38.86
C ALA A 25 24.16 20.12 37.84
N ARG A 26 24.64 20.58 36.68
CA ARG A 26 23.78 20.81 35.50
C ARG A 26 24.35 20.10 34.28
N ARG A 27 24.45 18.77 34.34
CA ARG A 27 24.30 17.98 33.11
C ARG A 27 22.85 18.17 32.69
N ASP A 28 22.59 19.00 31.67
CA ASP A 28 21.25 19.32 31.17
C ASP A 28 20.42 18.04 31.02
N ALA A 29 19.51 17.82 31.98
CA ALA A 29 18.50 16.80 31.87
C ALA A 29 17.65 17.14 30.64
N GLY A 30 17.37 16.16 29.78
CA GLY A 30 16.49 16.35 28.63
C GLY A 30 15.11 16.87 29.06
N PRO A 31 14.26 17.32 28.11
CA PRO A 31 12.99 17.90 28.47
C PRO A 31 12.13 16.91 29.26
N VAL A 32 11.56 17.36 30.37
CA VAL A 32 10.58 16.57 31.13
C VAL A 32 9.32 16.42 30.28
N ILE A 33 8.76 15.21 30.24
CA ILE A 33 7.47 14.97 29.60
C ILE A 33 6.40 15.04 30.69
N ALA A 34 5.48 15.97 30.56
CA ALA A 34 4.41 16.20 31.52
C ALA A 34 3.06 15.75 30.94
N VAL A 35 2.31 15.00 31.74
CA VAL A 35 0.96 14.52 31.41
C VAL A 35 0.06 14.67 32.64
N GLY A 36 -1.25 14.81 32.45
CA GLY A 36 -2.20 14.89 33.57
C GLY A 36 -2.17 13.64 34.47
N ALA A 37 -2.32 13.80 35.78
CA ALA A 37 -2.50 12.66 36.69
C ALA A 37 -3.78 11.85 36.40
N ASP A 38 -4.77 12.52 35.82
CA ASP A 38 -6.06 12.03 35.34
C ASP A 38 -6.10 11.83 33.82
N ALA A 39 -4.93 11.77 33.18
CA ALA A 39 -4.82 11.70 31.73
C ALA A 39 -5.49 10.46 31.11
N THR A 40 -6.05 10.67 29.92
CA THR A 40 -6.68 9.63 29.11
C THR A 40 -5.67 8.59 28.65
N TRP A 41 -6.18 7.46 28.15
CA TRP A 41 -5.33 6.42 27.57
C TRP A 41 -4.44 6.96 26.45
N HIS A 42 -4.99 7.79 25.57
CA HIS A 42 -4.26 8.37 24.44
C HIS A 42 -3.19 9.36 24.87
N GLU A 43 -3.46 10.22 25.87
CA GLU A 43 -2.46 11.13 26.42
C GLU A 43 -1.26 10.36 27.01
N ARG A 44 -1.52 9.25 27.72
CA ARG A 44 -0.47 8.41 28.29
C ARG A 44 0.33 7.65 27.23
N ALA A 45 -0.35 7.10 26.22
CA ALA A 45 0.31 6.44 25.09
C ALA A 45 1.18 7.42 24.28
N ALA A 46 0.66 8.62 23.99
CA ALA A 46 1.39 9.69 23.32
C ALA A 46 2.62 10.14 24.13
N ALA A 47 2.49 10.30 25.44
CA ALA A 47 3.61 10.65 26.31
C ALA A 47 4.71 9.58 26.32
N ALA A 48 4.34 8.29 26.31
CA ALA A 48 5.29 7.17 26.22
C ALA A 48 6.01 7.13 24.87
N GLU A 49 5.31 7.38 23.76
CA GLU A 49 5.93 7.47 22.43
C GLU A 49 6.87 8.68 22.30
N ILE A 50 6.47 9.86 22.81
CA ILE A 50 7.37 11.03 22.87
C ILE A 50 8.63 10.71 23.67
N ARG A 51 8.49 10.01 24.80
CA ARG A 51 9.62 9.56 25.64
C ARG A 51 10.54 8.65 24.87
N ARG A 52 9.99 7.66 24.18
CA ARG A 52 10.73 6.73 23.34
C ARG A 52 11.48 7.44 22.21
N TYR A 53 10.82 8.34 21.46
CA TYR A 53 11.47 9.03 20.34
C TYR A 53 12.52 10.04 20.80
N LEU A 54 12.32 10.72 21.93
CA LEU A 54 13.38 11.52 22.54
C LEU A 54 14.56 10.62 22.97
N TYR A 55 14.30 9.44 23.54
CA TYR A 55 15.35 8.50 23.91
C TYR A 55 16.16 8.03 22.70
N VAL A 56 15.51 7.48 21.67
CA VAL A 56 16.22 6.97 20.48
C VAL A 56 16.90 8.07 19.67
N ARG A 57 16.51 9.33 19.87
CA ARG A 57 17.09 10.48 19.17
C ARG A 57 18.20 11.21 19.95
N THR A 58 18.14 11.20 21.27
CA THR A 58 19.11 11.92 22.13
C THR A 58 20.05 11.00 22.91
N GLY A 59 19.76 9.70 22.95
CA GLY A 59 20.44 8.72 23.81
C GLY A 59 20.14 8.90 25.30
N ARG A 60 19.19 9.78 25.67
CA ARG A 60 18.83 10.07 27.06
C ARG A 60 17.34 9.84 27.26
N LEU A 61 17.02 8.99 28.24
CA LEU A 61 15.64 8.66 28.55
C LEU A 61 15.00 9.79 29.39
N PRO A 62 13.99 10.51 28.87
CA PRO A 62 13.39 11.60 29.62
C PRO A 62 12.57 11.11 30.83
N ASP A 63 12.48 11.96 31.85
CA ASP A 63 11.52 11.80 32.94
C ASP A 63 10.10 11.99 32.42
N LEU A 64 9.22 11.02 32.69
CA LEU A 64 7.77 11.15 32.52
C LEU A 64 7.16 11.53 33.87
N ARG A 65 6.48 12.67 33.95
CA ARG A 65 5.89 13.19 35.20
C ARG A 65 4.39 13.42 35.05
N GLU A 66 3.65 12.85 35.99
CA GLU A 66 2.25 13.16 36.18
C GLU A 66 2.09 14.46 36.98
N VAL A 67 1.27 15.37 36.47
CA VAL A 67 1.00 16.67 37.08
C VAL A 67 -0.49 16.91 37.22
N ARG A 68 -0.89 17.65 38.27
CA ARG A 68 -2.31 17.96 38.56
C ARG A 68 -2.80 19.26 37.93
N SER A 69 -1.91 20.08 37.38
CA SER A 69 -2.26 21.34 36.68
C SER A 69 -1.08 21.86 35.85
N LEU A 70 -1.37 22.66 34.81
CA LEU A 70 -0.33 23.33 34.00
C LEU A 70 0.60 24.25 34.81
N ALA A 71 0.18 24.78 35.96
CA ALA A 71 1.02 25.61 36.82
C ALA A 71 2.19 24.82 37.46
N ARG A 72 2.08 23.49 37.55
CA ARG A 72 3.14 22.60 38.10
C ARG A 72 4.07 22.05 37.02
N VAL A 73 3.86 22.42 35.76
CA VAL A 73 4.72 22.01 34.65
C VAL A 73 6.02 22.82 34.70
N PRO A 74 7.20 22.18 34.72
CA PRO A 74 8.47 22.90 34.69
C PRO A 74 8.69 23.59 33.33
N ALA A 75 9.47 24.66 33.33
CA ALA A 75 9.96 25.26 32.09
C ALA A 75 10.82 24.24 31.31
N GLY A 76 10.76 24.28 29.97
CA GLY A 76 11.46 23.35 29.09
C GLY A 76 10.79 21.98 28.97
N ALA A 77 9.56 21.81 29.45
CA ALA A 77 8.81 20.57 29.35
C ALA A 77 8.14 20.39 27.98
N VAL A 78 7.89 19.13 27.62
CA VAL A 78 6.91 18.73 26.60
C VAL A 78 5.64 18.31 27.33
N VAL A 79 4.54 19.00 27.05
CA VAL A 79 3.23 18.79 27.70
C VAL A 79 2.31 18.10 26.73
N VAL A 80 1.78 16.94 27.11
CA VAL A 80 0.81 16.20 26.30
C VAL A 80 -0.59 16.52 26.80
N VAL A 81 -1.49 16.90 25.90
CA VAL A 81 -2.87 17.27 26.28
C VAL A 81 -3.91 16.93 25.22
N GLU A 82 -5.06 16.43 25.65
CA GLU A 82 -6.26 16.28 24.81
C GLU A 82 -7.21 17.47 25.01
N LYS A 83 -7.73 18.05 23.91
CA LYS A 83 -8.76 19.09 23.98
C LYS A 83 -9.98 18.58 24.76
N GLY A 84 -10.45 19.38 25.72
CA GLY A 84 -11.61 19.01 26.55
C GLY A 84 -11.34 17.86 27.53
N GLY A 85 -10.12 17.30 27.55
CA GLY A 85 -9.71 16.31 28.53
C GLY A 85 -9.59 16.89 29.95
N PRO A 86 -9.56 16.04 30.99
CA PRO A 86 -9.53 16.48 32.39
C PRO A 86 -8.40 17.46 32.70
N PHE A 87 -7.21 17.21 32.15
CA PHE A 87 -6.04 18.07 32.34
C PHE A 87 -6.19 19.44 31.64
N ALA A 88 -6.77 19.47 30.44
CA ALA A 88 -7.07 20.70 29.72
C ALA A 88 -8.12 21.54 30.46
N LEU A 89 -9.21 20.91 30.91
CA LEU A 89 -10.29 21.57 31.66
C LEU A 89 -9.79 22.15 32.99
N GLY A 90 -9.00 21.38 33.74
CA GLY A 90 -8.37 21.85 34.98
C GLY A 90 -7.37 22.99 34.78
N SER A 91 -7.02 23.29 33.53
CA SER A 91 -6.08 24.34 33.15
C SER A 91 -6.70 25.44 32.27
N ALA A 92 -8.01 25.38 32.02
CA ALA A 92 -8.73 26.35 31.20
C ALA A 92 -8.62 27.77 31.77
N GLY A 93 -8.45 28.78 30.90
CA GLY A 93 -8.29 30.17 31.29
C GLY A 93 -6.87 30.56 31.75
N GLN A 94 -5.94 29.60 31.87
CA GLN A 94 -4.52 29.92 32.05
C GLN A 94 -3.89 30.35 30.71
N ASN A 95 -2.95 31.31 30.74
CA ASN A 95 -2.24 31.81 29.56
C ASN A 95 -1.75 30.64 28.67
N GLY A 96 -2.06 30.69 27.37
CA GLY A 96 -1.62 29.71 26.37
C GLY A 96 -2.56 28.54 26.09
N THR A 97 -3.77 28.48 26.69
CA THR A 97 -4.77 27.42 26.43
C THR A 97 -5.82 27.75 25.36
N ALA A 98 -6.04 29.04 25.06
CA ALA A 98 -6.99 29.48 24.03
C ALA A 98 -6.84 28.84 22.63
N PRO A 99 -5.63 28.46 22.15
CA PRO A 99 -5.47 27.76 20.87
C PRO A 99 -6.05 26.34 20.85
N LEU A 100 -6.27 25.70 22.00
CA LEU A 100 -6.80 24.33 22.08
C LEU A 100 -8.28 24.26 21.70
N ASP A 101 -9.07 25.28 22.04
CA ASP A 101 -10.51 25.30 21.81
C ASP A 101 -10.86 25.30 20.32
N ALA A 102 -9.94 25.73 19.45
CA ALA A 102 -10.11 25.79 18.01
C ALA A 102 -9.85 24.46 17.27
N LEU A 103 -9.30 23.43 17.94
CA LEU A 103 -8.95 22.17 17.28
C LEU A 103 -10.20 21.34 16.92
N GLY A 104 -10.29 20.90 15.67
CA GLY A 104 -11.23 19.85 15.24
C GLY A 104 -10.85 18.48 15.82
N PRO A 105 -11.75 17.48 15.79
CA PRO A 105 -11.54 16.18 16.47
C PRO A 105 -10.28 15.41 16.07
N GLU A 106 -9.79 15.63 14.84
CA GLU A 106 -8.59 14.98 14.30
C GLU A 106 -7.40 15.94 14.13
N ASP A 107 -7.55 17.21 14.48
CA ASP A 107 -6.49 18.21 14.40
C ASP A 107 -5.45 17.96 15.49
N TYR A 108 -4.18 18.25 15.18
CA TYR A 108 -3.12 18.32 16.18
C TYR A 108 -2.50 19.71 16.24
N LEU A 109 -1.90 20.04 17.38
CA LEU A 109 -1.19 21.29 17.62
C LEU A 109 0.16 21.02 18.29
N LEU A 110 1.22 21.56 17.70
CA LEU A 110 2.55 21.69 18.30
C LEU A 110 2.78 23.18 18.57
N LYS A 111 2.69 23.61 19.83
CA LYS A 111 2.78 25.04 20.16
C LYS A 111 3.63 25.32 21.38
N THR A 112 4.63 26.17 21.22
CA THR A 112 5.43 26.66 22.34
C THR A 112 4.71 27.75 23.09
N VAL A 113 4.53 27.55 24.40
CA VAL A 113 3.82 28.49 25.28
C VAL A 113 4.72 29.00 26.41
N PRO A 114 4.57 30.27 26.85
CA PRO A 114 5.26 30.79 28.03
C PRO A 114 4.89 30.01 29.31
N ARG A 115 5.89 29.67 30.14
CA ARG A 115 5.70 29.01 31.44
C ARG A 115 6.71 29.52 32.47
N GLY A 116 6.23 30.26 33.47
CA GLY A 116 7.09 30.91 34.46
C GLY A 116 8.08 31.86 33.79
N SER A 117 9.38 31.67 34.02
CA SER A 117 10.47 32.41 33.35
C SER A 117 10.98 31.74 32.07
N GLY A 118 10.33 30.66 31.59
CA GLY A 118 10.77 29.89 30.41
C GLY A 118 9.63 29.55 29.44
N ARG A 119 9.86 28.54 28.60
CA ARG A 119 8.94 28.10 27.54
C ARG A 119 8.74 26.58 27.62
N SER A 120 7.55 26.08 27.29
CA SER A 120 7.26 24.65 27.19
C SER A 120 6.52 24.36 25.88
N LEU A 121 6.74 23.18 25.31
CA LEU A 121 6.05 22.74 24.11
C LEU A 121 4.74 22.04 24.48
N LEU A 122 3.64 22.47 23.90
CA LEU A 122 2.36 21.77 23.94
C LEU A 122 2.27 20.83 22.75
N VAL A 123 2.05 19.54 23.02
CA VAL A 123 1.67 18.53 22.03
C VAL A 123 0.22 18.18 22.30
N ALA A 124 -0.67 18.67 21.45
CA ALA A 124 -2.09 18.54 21.66
C ALA A 124 -2.83 17.90 20.49
N GLY A 125 -3.95 17.25 20.80
CA GLY A 125 -4.92 16.75 19.83
C GLY A 125 -6.32 17.23 20.15
N GLY A 126 -7.15 17.43 19.13
CA GLY A 126 -8.57 17.78 19.31
C GLY A 126 -9.46 16.63 19.80
N GLY A 127 -8.96 15.39 19.73
CA GLY A 127 -9.52 14.19 20.34
C GLY A 127 -8.42 13.15 20.57
N GLY A 128 -8.74 12.04 21.26
CA GLY A 128 -7.77 11.03 21.69
C GLY A 128 -6.75 10.60 20.63
N PRO A 129 -7.17 9.99 19.50
CA PRO A 129 -6.25 9.60 18.44
C PRO A 129 -5.41 10.75 17.87
N ALA A 130 -5.95 11.98 17.86
CA ALA A 130 -5.22 13.17 17.38
C ALA A 130 -4.04 13.57 18.28
N VAL A 131 -4.08 13.21 19.57
CA VAL A 131 -2.94 13.40 20.47
C VAL A 131 -1.75 12.54 20.03
N LEU A 132 -2.02 11.30 19.55
CA LEU A 132 -0.99 10.45 18.95
C LEU A 132 -0.44 11.08 17.66
N TYR A 133 -1.29 11.66 16.81
CA TYR A 133 -0.83 12.37 15.60
C TYR A 133 0.14 13.51 15.93
N GLY A 134 -0.16 14.30 16.97
CA GLY A 134 0.74 15.32 17.49
C GLY A 134 2.07 14.74 17.98
N ALA A 135 2.04 13.64 18.74
CA ALA A 135 3.25 12.95 19.23
C ALA A 135 4.14 12.47 18.08
N TYR A 136 3.55 11.86 17.06
CA TYR A 136 4.31 11.37 15.90
C TYR A 136 4.78 12.50 15.00
N ARG A 137 4.01 13.59 14.85
CA ARG A 137 4.51 14.80 14.19
C ARG A 137 5.69 15.40 14.94
N PHE A 138 5.65 15.44 16.28
CA PHE A 138 6.80 15.86 17.07
C PHE A 138 8.01 14.95 16.82
N ALA A 139 7.84 13.62 16.77
CA ALA A 139 8.91 12.70 16.40
C ALA A 139 9.49 12.97 15.00
N GLU A 140 8.66 13.38 14.03
CA GLU A 140 9.14 13.80 12.71
C GLU A 140 10.06 15.03 12.77
N THR A 141 9.83 15.97 13.69
CA THR A 141 10.74 17.12 13.91
C THR A 141 12.11 16.70 14.44
N LEU A 142 12.21 15.50 15.04
CA LEU A 142 13.47 14.90 15.49
C LEU A 142 14.18 14.13 14.36
N GLY A 143 13.61 14.09 13.15
CA GLY A 143 14.13 13.40 11.98
C GLY A 143 13.63 11.96 11.79
N VAL A 144 12.75 11.46 12.67
CA VAL A 144 12.15 10.12 12.52
C VAL A 144 11.15 10.13 11.37
N ARG A 145 11.08 9.07 10.58
CA ARG A 145 9.98 8.86 9.60
C ARG A 145 9.33 7.51 9.85
N PHE A 146 8.15 7.32 9.29
CA PHE A 146 7.33 6.13 9.48
C PHE A 146 6.94 5.53 8.13
N SER A 147 6.77 4.22 8.12
CA SER A 147 6.28 3.44 6.98
C SER A 147 5.62 2.15 7.51
N LEU A 148 4.96 1.37 6.65
CA LEU A 148 4.22 0.17 7.08
C LEU A 148 5.12 -0.91 7.69
N GLU A 149 6.38 -1.00 7.27
CA GLU A 149 7.35 -1.96 7.80
C GLU A 149 7.93 -1.57 9.16
N GLY A 150 7.89 -0.28 9.53
CA GLY A 150 8.50 0.19 10.77
C GLY A 150 8.94 1.65 10.78
N ASP A 151 9.65 2.00 11.86
CA ASP A 151 10.18 3.34 12.10
C ASP A 151 11.56 3.51 11.43
N VAL A 152 11.75 4.60 10.69
CA VAL A 152 13.05 5.02 10.13
C VAL A 152 13.71 5.99 11.10
N VAL A 153 14.67 5.49 11.88
CA VAL A 153 15.43 6.29 12.86
C VAL A 153 16.81 6.64 12.28
N PRO A 154 17.16 7.93 12.11
CA PRO A 154 18.47 8.35 11.61
C PRO A 154 19.61 7.89 12.52
N ASP A 155 20.75 7.44 11.97
CA ASP A 155 21.90 6.93 12.74
C ASP A 155 22.49 7.92 13.75
N GLY A 156 22.66 9.19 13.37
CA GLY A 156 23.23 10.20 14.26
C GLY A 156 22.26 10.65 15.35
N THR A 157 22.73 10.88 16.57
CA THR A 157 21.93 11.52 17.64
C THR A 157 21.77 13.02 17.40
N VAL A 158 20.75 13.62 18.00
CA VAL A 158 20.59 15.07 18.09
C VAL A 158 20.91 15.54 19.51
N GLY A 159 21.34 16.80 19.63
CA GLY A 159 21.46 17.49 20.91
C GLY A 159 20.08 17.76 21.54
N ALA A 160 20.01 18.76 22.41
CA ALA A 160 18.71 19.21 22.92
C ALA A 160 17.81 19.66 21.75
N PRO A 161 16.65 19.02 21.53
CA PRO A 161 15.78 19.38 20.41
C PRO A 161 15.20 20.78 20.62
N SER A 162 15.01 21.51 19.52
CA SER A 162 14.25 22.76 19.58
C SER A 162 12.82 22.45 20.04
N LEU A 163 12.37 23.17 21.06
CA LEU A 163 10.98 23.16 21.50
C LEU A 163 10.23 24.41 21.01
N ASP A 164 10.81 25.18 20.09
CA ASP A 164 10.19 26.36 19.47
C ASP A 164 9.45 25.93 18.19
N LEU A 165 8.18 25.57 18.34
CA LEU A 165 7.30 25.07 17.29
C LEU A 165 5.97 25.83 17.36
N ASP A 166 5.42 26.15 16.20
CA ASP A 166 4.05 26.65 16.04
C ASP A 166 3.48 26.03 14.76
N GLU A 167 2.88 24.84 14.90
CA GLU A 167 2.32 24.07 13.81
C GLU A 167 0.94 23.55 14.22
N THR A 168 -0.06 23.71 13.35
CA THR A 168 -1.36 23.04 13.46
C THR A 168 -1.52 22.17 12.24
N GLY A 169 -1.80 20.88 12.44
CA GLY A 169 -2.13 19.99 11.34
C GLY A 169 -3.63 19.76 11.26
N ARG A 170 -4.17 19.80 10.03
CA ARG A 170 -5.58 19.52 9.73
C ARG A 170 -5.69 18.48 8.62
N PRO A 171 -6.46 17.40 8.81
CA PRO A 171 -6.69 16.43 7.77
C PRO A 171 -7.63 17.01 6.70
N LEU A 172 -7.36 16.70 5.43
CA LEU A 172 -8.27 16.95 4.32
C LEU A 172 -9.29 15.81 4.18
N PHE A 173 -8.91 14.60 4.62
CA PHE A 173 -9.74 13.39 4.54
C PHE A 173 -9.98 12.82 5.95
N PRO A 174 -11.22 12.89 6.46
CA PRO A 174 -11.62 12.24 7.72
C PRO A 174 -11.44 10.71 7.71
N VAL A 175 -11.48 10.07 6.55
CA VAL A 175 -11.18 8.64 6.38
C VAL A 175 -9.88 8.50 5.61
N ARG A 176 -8.84 7.93 6.21
CA ARG A 176 -7.53 7.82 5.57
C ARG A 176 -6.78 6.59 6.03
N GLY A 177 -6.21 5.84 5.11
CA GLY A 177 -5.67 4.53 5.49
C GLY A 177 -5.22 3.66 4.34
N ILE A 178 -5.26 2.36 4.59
CA ILE A 178 -4.76 1.34 3.67
C ILE A 178 -5.79 0.24 3.46
N GLN A 179 -5.64 -0.44 2.33
CA GLN A 179 -6.38 -1.63 1.95
C GLN A 179 -5.40 -2.73 1.53
N PRO A 180 -4.84 -3.52 2.47
CA PRO A 180 -4.11 -4.71 2.11
C PRO A 180 -5.04 -5.73 1.46
N PHE A 181 -4.60 -6.33 0.35
CA PHE A 181 -5.45 -7.16 -0.51
C PHE A 181 -5.10 -8.64 -0.42
N HIS A 182 -6.08 -9.49 -0.10
CA HIS A 182 -5.90 -10.94 -0.01
C HIS A 182 -6.04 -11.60 -1.40
N ASP A 183 -5.09 -12.48 -1.74
CA ASP A 183 -4.97 -13.26 -2.98
C ASP A 183 -3.56 -13.88 -3.18
N PHE A 184 -2.51 -13.16 -2.77
CA PHE A 184 -1.10 -13.46 -3.10
C PHE A 184 -0.20 -13.58 -1.87
N PRO A 185 0.88 -14.39 -1.93
CA PRO A 185 1.80 -14.58 -0.81
C PRO A 185 2.62 -13.33 -0.45
N GLU A 186 2.77 -12.38 -1.38
CA GLU A 186 3.39 -11.08 -1.15
C GLU A 186 2.57 -10.18 -0.20
N GLY A 187 1.29 -10.50 -0.03
CA GLY A 187 0.32 -9.71 0.70
C GLY A 187 -0.09 -10.29 2.06
N PRO A 188 -1.28 -9.90 2.56
CA PRO A 188 -1.82 -10.30 3.86
C PRO A 188 -2.13 -11.79 4.01
N ASP A 189 -2.13 -12.60 2.93
CA ASP A 189 -2.28 -14.05 3.03
C ASP A 189 -1.23 -14.69 3.93
N TRP A 190 0.00 -14.14 3.95
CA TRP A 190 1.09 -14.62 4.79
C TRP A 190 1.30 -13.80 6.06
N TRP A 191 0.42 -12.84 6.35
CA TRP A 191 0.51 -12.06 7.58
C TRP A 191 0.04 -12.88 8.78
N THR A 192 0.94 -13.04 9.74
CA THR A 192 0.62 -13.59 11.07
C THR A 192 -0.07 -12.53 11.93
N ARG A 193 -0.55 -12.92 13.12
CA ARG A 193 -1.05 -11.96 14.12
C ARG A 193 -0.06 -10.84 14.41
N GLU A 194 1.22 -11.14 14.50
CA GLU A 194 2.26 -10.13 14.77
C GLU A 194 2.46 -9.17 13.59
N ASN A 195 2.28 -9.64 12.35
CA ASN A 195 2.32 -8.77 11.17
C ASN A 195 1.15 -7.79 11.16
N TYR A 196 -0.07 -8.27 11.42
CA TYR A 196 -1.25 -7.39 11.52
C TYR A 196 -1.04 -6.32 12.59
N LYS A 197 -0.62 -6.69 13.80
CA LYS A 197 -0.41 -5.73 14.89
C LYS A 197 0.75 -4.77 14.61
N ALA A 198 1.82 -5.23 13.93
CA ALA A 198 2.90 -4.35 13.49
C ALA A 198 2.39 -3.28 12.53
N VAL A 199 1.68 -3.67 11.46
CA VAL A 199 1.12 -2.75 10.45
C VAL A 199 0.09 -1.81 11.06
N LEU A 200 -0.85 -2.32 11.85
CA LEU A 200 -1.89 -1.50 12.50
C LEU A 200 -1.29 -0.46 13.46
N SER A 201 -0.19 -0.78 14.14
CA SER A 201 0.53 0.16 15.01
C SER A 201 1.26 1.28 14.25
N GLN A 202 1.53 1.10 12.95
CA GLN A 202 2.14 2.11 12.09
C GLN A 202 1.13 3.11 11.53
N LEU A 203 -0.15 2.76 11.42
CA LEU A 203 -1.16 3.65 10.86
C LEU A 203 -1.29 4.98 11.62
N PRO A 204 -1.42 5.03 12.97
CA PRO A 204 -1.48 6.32 13.66
C PRO A 204 -0.16 7.12 13.54
N LYS A 205 0.98 6.45 13.34
CA LYS A 205 2.29 7.09 13.08
C LYS A 205 2.34 7.80 11.73
N LEU A 206 1.73 7.17 10.73
CA LEU A 206 1.44 7.75 9.42
C LEU A 206 0.22 8.70 9.46
N ARG A 207 -0.37 8.91 10.64
CA ARG A 207 -1.60 9.68 10.86
C ARG A 207 -2.77 9.18 10.03
N MET A 208 -2.83 7.88 9.78
CA MET A 208 -3.93 7.14 9.18
C MET A 208 -4.86 6.56 10.26
N ASN A 209 -6.13 6.34 9.91
CA ASN A 209 -7.20 5.92 10.81
C ASN A 209 -8.14 4.85 10.22
N PHE A 210 -7.75 4.17 9.13
CA PHE A 210 -8.58 3.16 8.47
C PHE A 210 -7.75 1.98 7.95
N PHE A 211 -8.31 0.77 8.09
CA PHE A 211 -7.74 -0.48 7.61
C PHE A 211 -8.86 -1.37 7.06
N GLY A 212 -8.82 -1.70 5.77
CA GLY A 212 -9.86 -2.50 5.15
C GLY A 212 -9.32 -3.71 4.39
N LEU A 213 -9.97 -4.87 4.53
CA LEU A 213 -9.60 -6.10 3.84
C LEU A 213 -10.61 -6.45 2.74
N HIS A 214 -10.05 -6.85 1.59
CA HIS A 214 -10.79 -7.61 0.58
C HIS A 214 -11.04 -9.05 1.08
N THR A 215 -12.09 -9.71 0.58
CA THR A 215 -12.28 -11.15 0.81
C THR A 215 -12.91 -11.83 -0.39
N TYR A 216 -12.20 -12.76 -1.02
CA TYR A 216 -12.76 -13.61 -2.07
C TYR A 216 -13.65 -14.72 -1.47
N PRO A 217 -14.93 -14.81 -1.87
CA PRO A 217 -15.76 -15.97 -1.58
C PRO A 217 -15.32 -17.19 -2.43
N GLU A 218 -15.99 -18.33 -2.26
CA GLU A 218 -15.73 -19.49 -3.11
C GLU A 218 -16.00 -19.18 -4.58
N ASN A 219 -15.01 -19.32 -5.47
CA ASN A 219 -15.24 -19.15 -6.90
C ASN A 219 -16.05 -20.35 -7.47
N PRO A 220 -17.25 -20.13 -8.01
CA PRO A 220 -18.13 -21.21 -8.49
C PRO A 220 -17.62 -21.85 -9.78
N ASN A 221 -16.77 -21.16 -10.54
CA ASN A 221 -16.18 -21.60 -11.81
C ASN A 221 -14.78 -22.18 -11.62
N ARG A 222 -14.44 -22.64 -10.41
CA ARG A 222 -13.13 -23.16 -9.99
C ARG A 222 -12.41 -23.91 -11.13
N VAL A 223 -11.54 -23.21 -11.83
CA VAL A 223 -10.48 -23.83 -12.63
C VAL A 223 -9.30 -23.95 -11.68
N PHE A 224 -9.02 -25.17 -11.23
CA PHE A 224 -7.93 -25.44 -10.28
C PHE A 224 -6.64 -24.77 -10.76
N GLY A 225 -6.06 -23.89 -9.95
CA GLY A 225 -4.84 -23.13 -10.29
C GLY A 225 -5.03 -21.77 -10.96
N ALA A 226 -6.24 -21.38 -11.37
CA ALA A 226 -6.49 -20.15 -12.13
C ALA A 226 -7.29 -19.06 -11.39
N THR A 227 -7.87 -19.38 -10.22
CA THR A 227 -8.76 -18.47 -9.46
C THR A 227 -8.50 -18.60 -7.95
N PRO A 228 -8.84 -17.60 -7.11
CA PRO A 228 -8.60 -17.68 -5.68
C PRO A 228 -9.49 -18.76 -5.04
N ASN A 229 -9.00 -19.38 -3.96
CA ASN A 229 -9.85 -20.19 -3.09
C ASN A 229 -10.68 -19.27 -2.20
N ALA A 230 -11.76 -19.80 -1.60
CA ALA A 230 -12.49 -19.05 -0.60
C ALA A 230 -11.56 -18.63 0.55
N GLU A 231 -11.61 -17.38 0.94
CA GLU A 231 -10.77 -16.85 2.00
C GLU A 231 -11.49 -16.92 3.36
N PRO A 232 -10.77 -17.27 4.45
CA PRO A 232 -11.38 -17.45 5.75
C PRO A 232 -11.68 -16.14 6.50
N THR A 233 -11.51 -14.98 5.85
CA THR A 233 -11.76 -13.64 6.43
C THR A 233 -13.23 -13.38 6.73
N VAL A 234 -14.13 -13.86 5.87
CA VAL A 234 -15.59 -13.75 6.07
C VAL A 234 -16.23 -15.11 5.84
N TRP A 235 -16.95 -15.59 6.87
CA TRP A 235 -17.70 -16.83 6.82
C TRP A 235 -19.10 -16.61 6.28
N ILE A 236 -19.58 -17.49 5.40
CA ILE A 236 -20.94 -17.50 4.85
C ILE A 236 -21.68 -18.76 5.34
N GLY A 237 -22.83 -18.61 5.98
CA GLY A 237 -23.59 -19.77 6.44
C GLY A 237 -24.95 -19.39 7.03
N ARG A 238 -25.68 -20.41 7.49
CA ARG A 238 -27.01 -20.24 8.08
C ARG A 238 -26.88 -19.86 9.55
N ALA A 239 -27.93 -19.27 10.14
CA ALA A 239 -27.89 -18.85 11.54
C ALA A 239 -27.58 -20.02 12.50
N GLU A 240 -28.11 -21.22 12.23
CA GLU A 240 -27.87 -22.43 13.01
C GLU A 240 -26.45 -23.01 12.86
N ASP A 241 -25.68 -22.55 11.87
CA ASP A 241 -24.31 -23.00 11.61
C ASP A 241 -23.27 -22.20 12.44
N ALA A 242 -23.70 -21.20 13.24
CA ALA A 242 -22.84 -20.39 14.10
C ALA A 242 -23.33 -20.36 15.55
N ARG A 243 -22.40 -20.19 16.49
CA ARG A 243 -22.68 -20.01 17.92
C ARG A 243 -22.76 -18.52 18.27
N PRO A 244 -23.43 -18.15 19.38
CA PRO A 244 -23.52 -16.75 19.83
C PRO A 244 -22.17 -16.06 20.12
N ASP A 245 -21.09 -16.81 20.37
CA ASP A 245 -19.74 -16.28 20.61
C ASP A 245 -18.93 -16.03 19.32
N GLY A 246 -19.56 -16.27 18.16
CA GLY A 246 -18.97 -16.09 16.84
C GLY A 246 -18.18 -17.30 16.31
N THR A 247 -18.02 -18.37 17.10
CA THR A 247 -17.44 -19.64 16.60
C THR A 247 -18.44 -20.37 15.71
N VAL A 248 -17.95 -21.19 14.77
CA VAL A 248 -18.81 -21.89 13.81
C VAL A 248 -19.01 -23.38 14.17
N LEU A 249 -20.17 -23.91 13.78
CA LEU A 249 -20.55 -25.33 13.88
C LEU A 249 -20.40 -26.05 12.54
N ALA A 250 -20.59 -25.32 11.44
CA ALA A 250 -20.38 -25.82 10.09
C ALA A 250 -19.71 -24.74 9.23
N ALA A 251 -18.83 -25.17 8.34
CA ALA A 251 -18.07 -24.30 7.45
C ALA A 251 -18.04 -24.90 6.04
N TYR A 252 -17.09 -24.43 5.24
CA TYR A 252 -16.70 -24.92 3.93
C TYR A 252 -15.18 -24.72 3.78
N PRO A 253 -14.50 -25.47 2.89
CA PRO A 253 -13.07 -25.30 2.69
C PRO A 253 -12.72 -23.87 2.29
N ALA A 254 -11.91 -23.22 3.13
CA ALA A 254 -11.35 -21.90 2.91
C ALA A 254 -9.87 -21.93 3.26
N SER A 255 -9.06 -21.14 2.56
CA SER A 255 -7.61 -21.20 2.74
C SER A 255 -6.90 -20.01 2.09
N TYR A 256 -6.06 -19.32 2.86
CA TYR A 256 -5.07 -18.37 2.34
C TYR A 256 -3.98 -19.08 1.53
N GLN A 257 -3.27 -18.33 0.68
CA GLN A 257 -2.20 -18.83 -0.15
C GLN A 257 -1.12 -19.58 0.65
N ASN A 258 -0.65 -20.70 0.09
CA ASN A 258 0.42 -21.52 0.67
C ASN A 258 1.19 -22.25 -0.43
N THR A 259 2.40 -22.72 -0.12
CA THR A 259 3.32 -23.30 -1.11
C THR A 259 2.96 -24.72 -1.55
N ALA A 260 2.04 -25.40 -0.83
CA ALA A 260 1.61 -26.76 -1.15
C ALA A 260 0.51 -26.83 -2.23
N ARG A 261 0.08 -25.69 -2.78
CA ARG A 261 -0.94 -25.63 -3.83
C ARG A 261 -0.57 -24.65 -4.94
N GLY A 262 -1.38 -24.65 -5.99
CA GLY A 262 -1.34 -23.64 -7.05
C GLY A 262 -2.63 -22.86 -7.15
N ASN A 263 -2.51 -21.54 -7.30
CA ASN A 263 -3.55 -20.53 -7.60
C ASN A 263 -2.86 -19.36 -8.32
N TRP A 264 -3.57 -18.64 -9.19
CA TRP A 264 -3.00 -17.52 -9.96
C TRP A 264 -1.68 -17.87 -10.66
N GLY A 265 -1.62 -19.06 -11.26
CA GLY A 265 -0.45 -19.54 -11.99
C GLY A 265 0.74 -19.96 -11.12
N TYR A 266 0.68 -19.85 -9.80
CA TYR A 266 1.67 -20.46 -8.89
C TYR A 266 1.52 -21.99 -8.97
N GLU A 267 2.63 -22.71 -9.03
CA GLU A 267 2.68 -24.17 -8.98
C GLU A 267 3.05 -24.65 -7.56
N ALA A 268 2.48 -25.78 -7.13
CA ALA A 268 2.80 -26.35 -5.81
C ALA A 268 4.28 -26.76 -5.75
N LYS A 269 5.01 -26.25 -4.76
CA LYS A 269 6.44 -26.53 -4.60
C LYS A 269 6.84 -26.52 -3.14
N LYS A 270 7.57 -27.55 -2.72
CA LYS A 270 8.13 -27.62 -1.38
C LYS A 270 9.16 -26.52 -1.19
N THR A 271 9.06 -25.76 -0.09
CA THR A 271 10.07 -24.72 0.19
C THR A 271 11.47 -25.30 0.38
N GLY A 272 11.61 -26.57 0.78
CA GLY A 272 12.89 -27.29 0.81
C GLY A 272 13.57 -27.44 -0.55
N ASP A 273 12.83 -27.32 -1.65
CA ASP A 273 13.34 -27.37 -3.01
C ASP A 273 13.67 -25.98 -3.60
N PHE A 274 13.49 -24.91 -2.83
CA PHE A 274 13.82 -23.56 -3.31
C PHE A 274 15.35 -23.39 -3.47
N HIS A 275 15.73 -22.70 -4.54
CA HIS A 275 17.09 -22.54 -5.04
C HIS A 275 17.86 -21.44 -4.29
N PHE A 276 19.18 -21.40 -4.53
CA PHE A 276 20.10 -20.36 -4.07
C PHE A 276 20.05 -20.09 -2.56
N GLY A 277 19.70 -21.10 -1.76
CA GLY A 277 19.54 -21.01 -0.32
C GLY A 277 18.22 -20.42 0.18
N ALA A 278 17.29 -20.07 -0.71
CA ALA A 278 15.98 -19.53 -0.34
C ALA A 278 15.18 -20.46 0.58
N SER A 279 15.41 -21.77 0.49
CA SER A 279 14.79 -22.78 1.37
C SER A 279 15.05 -22.50 2.86
N ARG A 280 16.15 -21.82 3.21
CA ARG A 280 16.50 -21.46 4.61
C ARG A 280 15.50 -20.51 5.26
N LEU A 281 14.73 -19.76 4.47
CA LEU A 281 13.79 -18.75 4.95
C LEU A 281 12.49 -19.32 5.54
N PHE A 282 12.25 -20.62 5.37
CA PHE A 282 10.98 -21.25 5.68
C PHE A 282 11.16 -22.40 6.67
N GLU A 283 10.23 -22.54 7.61
CA GLU A 283 10.24 -23.60 8.63
C GLU A 283 9.59 -24.90 8.14
N ARG A 284 8.74 -24.84 7.12
CA ARG A 284 7.94 -25.97 6.63
C ARG A 284 7.79 -25.95 5.11
N ASP A 285 7.60 -27.11 4.49
CA ASP A 285 7.51 -27.25 3.02
C ASP A 285 6.19 -26.73 2.44
N ASP A 286 5.13 -26.79 3.22
CA ASP A 286 3.77 -26.30 2.96
C ASP A 286 3.55 -24.90 3.57
N TYR A 287 4.55 -24.02 3.43
CA TYR A 287 4.58 -22.72 4.07
C TYR A 287 3.38 -21.84 3.68
N GLY A 288 2.87 -21.12 4.67
CA GLY A 288 1.74 -20.21 4.54
C GLY A 288 1.29 -19.75 5.93
N ASN A 289 0.13 -19.11 6.01
CA ASN A 289 -0.39 -18.56 7.27
C ASN A 289 -0.47 -19.60 8.41
N ASP A 290 -0.27 -19.15 9.65
CA ASP A 290 -0.43 -19.98 10.86
C ASP A 290 -1.88 -20.43 11.07
N VAL A 291 -2.86 -19.67 10.55
CA VAL A 291 -4.27 -20.10 10.48
C VAL A 291 -4.40 -21.47 9.81
N MET A 292 -3.57 -21.72 8.79
CA MET A 292 -3.56 -22.95 7.99
C MET A 292 -2.62 -24.04 8.52
N ALA A 293 -1.95 -23.83 9.65
CA ALA A 293 -0.98 -24.79 10.18
C ALA A 293 -1.62 -26.18 10.39
N GLY A 294 -1.08 -27.18 9.71
CA GLY A 294 -1.58 -28.57 9.71
C GLY A 294 -2.74 -28.86 8.75
N PHE A 295 -3.16 -27.88 7.94
CA PHE A 295 -4.32 -27.97 7.04
C PHE A 295 -4.00 -27.57 5.59
N ALA A 296 -2.74 -27.40 5.23
CA ALA A 296 -2.36 -27.16 3.83
C ALA A 296 -2.45 -28.47 3.02
N PRO A 297 -2.75 -28.41 1.70
CA PRO A 297 -3.04 -27.21 0.90
C PRO A 297 -4.38 -26.54 1.21
N ASP A 298 -5.38 -27.34 1.61
CA ASP A 298 -6.74 -26.92 1.95
C ASP A 298 -7.28 -27.81 3.09
N PRO A 299 -8.20 -27.32 3.95
CA PRO A 299 -8.74 -28.13 5.05
C PRO A 299 -9.56 -29.30 4.50
N ALA A 300 -9.08 -30.52 4.75
CA ALA A 300 -9.64 -31.75 4.16
C ALA A 300 -10.88 -32.31 4.90
N THR A 301 -11.23 -31.81 6.08
CA THR A 301 -12.39 -32.26 6.85
C THR A 301 -13.28 -31.10 7.29
N PRO A 302 -14.57 -31.33 7.58
CA PRO A 302 -15.46 -30.30 8.11
C PRO A 302 -14.93 -29.64 9.40
N GLU A 303 -14.31 -30.41 10.29
CA GLU A 303 -13.71 -29.90 11.53
C GLU A 303 -12.51 -29.01 11.25
N ALA A 304 -11.69 -29.36 10.24
CA ALA A 304 -10.58 -28.53 9.80
C ALA A 304 -11.07 -27.22 9.19
N ALA A 305 -12.14 -27.26 8.39
CA ALA A 305 -12.74 -26.04 7.82
C ALA A 305 -13.27 -25.10 8.92
N VAL A 306 -13.95 -25.64 9.93
CA VAL A 306 -14.37 -24.89 11.12
C VAL A 306 -13.17 -24.27 11.84
N ALA A 307 -12.12 -25.07 12.08
CA ALA A 307 -10.93 -24.61 12.77
C ALA A 307 -10.23 -23.45 12.05
N VAL A 308 -10.19 -23.46 10.71
CA VAL A 308 -9.61 -22.36 9.91
C VAL A 308 -10.36 -21.04 10.12
N PHE A 309 -11.69 -21.04 10.03
CA PHE A 309 -12.50 -19.83 10.26
C PHE A 309 -12.40 -19.30 11.69
N ASP A 310 -12.34 -20.18 12.68
CA ASP A 310 -12.22 -19.78 14.09
C ASP A 310 -10.81 -19.25 14.41
N ARG A 311 -9.76 -19.82 13.82
CA ARG A 311 -8.40 -19.30 13.92
C ARG A 311 -8.25 -17.93 13.26
N ALA A 312 -8.80 -17.75 12.06
CA ALA A 312 -8.81 -16.45 11.39
C ALA A 312 -9.54 -15.39 12.23
N ALA A 313 -10.73 -15.73 12.75
CA ALA A 313 -11.49 -14.87 13.65
C ALA A 313 -10.70 -14.47 14.91
N ALA A 314 -9.93 -15.39 15.50
CA ALA A 314 -9.10 -15.09 16.67
C ALA A 314 -7.97 -14.10 16.36
N VAL A 315 -7.32 -14.23 15.20
CA VAL A 315 -6.30 -13.27 14.74
C VAL A 315 -6.91 -11.87 14.58
N PHE A 316 -8.04 -11.77 13.88
CA PHE A 316 -8.72 -10.48 13.67
C PHE A 316 -9.27 -9.89 14.96
N ARG A 317 -9.81 -10.70 15.87
CA ARG A 317 -10.29 -10.23 17.18
C ARG A 317 -9.19 -9.53 17.96
N ASP A 318 -7.99 -10.13 18.02
CA ASP A 318 -6.85 -9.55 18.72
C ASP A 318 -6.33 -8.30 18.01
N ALA A 319 -6.05 -8.39 16.70
CA ALA A 319 -5.51 -7.29 15.92
C ALA A 319 -6.46 -6.08 15.85
N PHE A 320 -7.76 -6.30 15.62
CA PHE A 320 -8.75 -5.22 15.52
C PHE A 320 -9.09 -4.60 16.88
N THR A 321 -8.86 -5.32 17.98
CA THR A 321 -8.94 -4.72 19.32
C THR A 321 -7.84 -3.68 19.52
N LEU A 322 -6.61 -3.99 19.10
CA LEU A 322 -5.52 -3.00 19.08
C LEU A 322 -5.84 -1.84 18.11
N ALA A 323 -6.33 -2.14 16.91
CA ALA A 323 -6.69 -1.12 15.91
C ALA A 323 -7.65 -0.07 16.48
N ARG A 324 -8.76 -0.51 17.08
CA ARG A 324 -9.75 0.39 17.69
C ARG A 324 -9.18 1.23 18.82
N ARG A 325 -8.34 0.63 19.68
CA ARG A 325 -7.65 1.37 20.76
C ARG A 325 -6.77 2.49 20.22
N LEU A 326 -6.14 2.27 19.06
CA LEU A 326 -5.30 3.26 18.37
C LEU A 326 -6.10 4.27 17.52
N GLY A 327 -7.44 4.17 17.48
CA GLY A 327 -8.28 5.01 16.64
C GLY A 327 -8.29 4.62 15.16
N VAL A 328 -7.90 3.39 14.84
CA VAL A 328 -7.96 2.83 13.48
C VAL A 328 -9.27 2.07 13.31
N LYS A 329 -10.09 2.53 12.36
CA LYS A 329 -11.34 1.87 11.96
C LYS A 329 -11.01 0.63 11.12
N THR A 330 -11.72 -0.47 11.35
CA THR A 330 -11.51 -1.72 10.60
C THR A 330 -12.68 -2.06 9.70
N CYS A 331 -12.38 -2.68 8.56
CA CYS A 331 -13.37 -3.09 7.57
C CYS A 331 -13.03 -4.46 6.99
N VAL A 332 -14.04 -5.31 6.84
CA VAL A 332 -14.00 -6.53 6.02
C VAL A 332 -15.22 -6.51 5.10
N GLY A 333 -15.28 -7.38 4.10
CA GLY A 333 -16.43 -7.41 3.21
C GLY A 333 -16.41 -8.60 2.29
N THR A 334 -17.43 -8.74 1.46
CA THR A 334 -17.52 -9.81 0.44
C THR A 334 -17.99 -9.22 -0.88
N GLU A 335 -17.81 -9.97 -1.96
CA GLU A 335 -18.38 -9.64 -3.26
C GLU A 335 -19.91 -9.60 -3.26
N THR A 336 -20.45 -8.75 -4.13
CA THR A 336 -21.88 -8.64 -4.46
C THR A 336 -22.08 -8.83 -5.96
N PRO A 337 -23.02 -9.69 -6.42
CA PRO A 337 -23.97 -10.45 -5.61
C PRO A 337 -23.30 -11.53 -4.74
N LEU A 338 -23.93 -11.93 -3.63
CA LEU A 338 -23.34 -12.88 -2.71
C LEU A 338 -23.11 -14.26 -3.37
N THR A 339 -21.85 -14.65 -3.50
CA THR A 339 -21.49 -15.99 -3.96
C THR A 339 -21.60 -17.00 -2.83
N VAL A 340 -22.74 -17.70 -2.74
CA VAL A 340 -23.02 -18.70 -1.70
C VAL A 340 -22.21 -19.99 -1.95
N PRO A 341 -21.32 -20.44 -1.03
CA PRO A 341 -20.47 -21.62 -1.24
C PRO A 341 -21.23 -22.93 -1.46
N VAL A 342 -20.64 -23.89 -2.19
CA VAL A 342 -21.24 -25.18 -2.59
C VAL A 342 -21.83 -25.92 -1.40
N GLU A 343 -21.08 -26.05 -0.30
CA GLU A 343 -21.54 -26.78 0.87
C GLU A 343 -22.70 -26.08 1.59
N VAL A 344 -22.71 -24.74 1.58
CA VAL A 344 -23.82 -23.94 2.12
C VAL A 344 -25.06 -24.12 1.26
N ARG A 345 -24.93 -24.11 -0.08
CA ARG A 345 -26.03 -24.42 -1.01
C ARG A 345 -26.58 -25.82 -0.76
N GLY A 346 -25.72 -26.81 -0.52
CA GLY A 346 -26.12 -28.18 -0.18
C GLY A 346 -26.96 -28.24 1.10
N ARG A 347 -26.53 -27.54 2.16
CA ARG A 347 -27.28 -27.46 3.43
C ARG A 347 -28.62 -26.73 3.29
N LEU A 348 -28.67 -25.65 2.51
CA LEU A 348 -29.92 -24.94 2.19
C LEU A 348 -30.90 -25.81 1.42
N ALA A 349 -30.42 -26.51 0.38
CA ALA A 349 -31.23 -27.43 -0.41
C ALA A 349 -31.79 -28.59 0.43
N ALA A 350 -30.99 -29.13 1.35
CA ALA A 350 -31.43 -30.15 2.31
C ALA A 350 -32.55 -29.64 3.25
N ALA A 351 -32.62 -28.33 3.48
CA ALA A 351 -33.68 -27.67 4.23
C ALA A 351 -34.84 -27.15 3.33
N GLY A 352 -34.85 -27.48 2.03
CA GLY A 352 -35.88 -27.06 1.08
C GLY A 352 -35.82 -25.58 0.69
N ARG A 353 -34.66 -24.94 0.82
CA ARG A 353 -34.45 -23.50 0.55
C ARG A 353 -33.55 -23.30 -0.67
N ASP A 354 -33.93 -22.36 -1.55
CA ASP A 354 -33.12 -22.01 -2.74
C ASP A 354 -32.12 -20.90 -2.38
N ALA A 355 -30.83 -21.12 -2.63
CA ALA A 355 -29.78 -20.13 -2.38
C ALA A 355 -29.89 -18.87 -3.26
N LYS A 356 -30.70 -18.90 -4.33
CA LYS A 356 -30.96 -17.74 -5.19
C LYS A 356 -32.17 -16.92 -4.77
N ASP A 357 -32.98 -17.41 -3.84
CA ASP A 357 -34.13 -16.68 -3.33
C ASP A 357 -33.64 -15.46 -2.51
N PRO A 358 -34.06 -14.22 -2.85
CA PRO A 358 -33.68 -13.02 -2.11
C PRO A 358 -33.93 -13.11 -0.60
N ALA A 359 -34.98 -13.80 -0.15
CA ALA A 359 -35.25 -14.00 1.27
C ALA A 359 -34.19 -14.89 1.94
N VAL A 360 -33.67 -15.88 1.21
CA VAL A 360 -32.56 -16.74 1.69
C VAL A 360 -31.25 -15.97 1.73
N VAL A 361 -30.97 -15.15 0.70
CA VAL A 361 -29.79 -14.26 0.68
C VAL A 361 -29.82 -13.29 1.86
N LYS A 362 -30.97 -12.69 2.16
CA LYS A 362 -31.16 -11.84 3.35
C LYS A 362 -30.81 -12.59 4.63
N ASP A 363 -31.30 -13.82 4.81
CA ASP A 363 -31.01 -14.62 5.99
C ASP A 363 -29.52 -14.98 6.13
N LEU A 364 -28.83 -15.23 5.02
CA LEU A 364 -27.38 -15.44 5.02
C LEU A 364 -26.65 -14.17 5.47
N TYR A 365 -27.01 -12.99 4.95
CA TYR A 365 -26.45 -11.72 5.43
C TYR A 365 -26.70 -11.49 6.93
N LYS A 366 -27.89 -11.82 7.43
CA LYS A 366 -28.19 -11.70 8.86
C LYS A 366 -27.24 -12.57 9.71
N ALA A 367 -27.02 -13.81 9.30
CA ALA A 367 -26.09 -14.72 9.98
C ALA A 367 -24.64 -14.22 9.90
N MET A 368 -24.20 -13.76 8.74
CA MET A 368 -22.87 -13.20 8.52
C MET A 368 -22.62 -11.98 9.41
N PHE A 369 -23.53 -11.00 9.40
CA PHE A 369 -23.41 -9.78 10.19
C PHE A 369 -23.41 -10.06 11.69
N GLY A 370 -24.30 -10.95 12.15
CA GLY A 370 -24.33 -11.39 13.55
C GLY A 370 -23.01 -12.05 13.96
N ARG A 371 -22.48 -12.95 13.12
CA ARG A 371 -21.19 -13.62 13.40
C ARG A 371 -20.04 -12.62 13.44
N VAL A 372 -19.90 -11.76 12.44
CA VAL A 372 -18.80 -10.77 12.36
C VAL A 372 -18.81 -9.88 13.60
N ALA A 373 -19.98 -9.39 14.02
CA ALA A 373 -20.13 -8.59 15.23
C ALA A 373 -19.69 -9.33 16.50
N ALA A 374 -19.98 -10.64 16.61
CA ALA A 374 -19.59 -11.45 17.76
C ALA A 374 -18.13 -11.91 17.73
N ALA A 375 -17.61 -12.26 16.56
CA ALA A 375 -16.34 -12.95 16.39
C ALA A 375 -15.14 -12.00 16.37
N TYR A 376 -15.24 -10.86 15.69
CA TYR A 376 -14.19 -9.85 15.51
C TYR A 376 -14.81 -8.53 15.05
N ALA A 377 -15.52 -7.85 15.96
CA ALA A 377 -16.26 -6.63 15.61
C ALA A 377 -15.42 -5.62 14.80
N ILE A 378 -16.03 -5.06 13.76
CA ILE A 378 -15.46 -4.08 12.81
C ILE A 378 -16.24 -2.76 12.87
N ASP A 379 -15.78 -1.74 12.15
CA ASP A 379 -16.46 -0.44 12.03
C ASP A 379 -17.29 -0.32 10.74
N TYR A 380 -16.87 -1.01 9.67
CA TYR A 380 -17.56 -1.03 8.38
C TYR A 380 -17.60 -2.43 7.77
N TYR A 381 -18.68 -2.74 7.04
CA TYR A 381 -18.76 -3.89 6.17
C TYR A 381 -18.78 -3.45 4.70
N TRP A 382 -17.92 -4.03 3.87
CA TRP A 382 -17.80 -3.73 2.44
C TRP A 382 -18.60 -4.66 1.55
N PHE A 383 -19.22 -4.07 0.52
CA PHE A 383 -19.76 -4.80 -0.64
C PHE A 383 -18.85 -4.58 -1.84
N TRP A 384 -18.17 -5.64 -2.28
CA TRP A 384 -17.28 -5.62 -3.43
C TRP A 384 -18.04 -5.79 -4.74
N THR A 385 -18.17 -4.72 -5.52
CA THR A 385 -18.94 -4.73 -6.77
C THR A 385 -18.20 -5.51 -7.85
N THR A 386 -18.91 -6.06 -8.84
CA THR A 386 -18.35 -6.91 -9.90
C THR A 386 -17.05 -6.38 -10.53
N GLU A 387 -16.00 -7.22 -10.55
CA GLU A 387 -14.75 -6.96 -11.28
C GLU A 387 -14.95 -6.76 -12.78
N GLY A 388 -15.79 -7.60 -13.39
CA GLY A 388 -16.07 -7.59 -14.82
C GLY A 388 -16.48 -6.22 -15.38
N TRP A 389 -17.12 -5.37 -14.57
CA TRP A 389 -17.53 -4.00 -14.95
C TRP A 389 -16.34 -3.04 -15.17
N THR A 390 -15.12 -3.47 -14.86
CA THR A 390 -13.89 -2.76 -15.21
C THR A 390 -13.55 -2.93 -16.68
N TRP A 391 -13.81 -4.13 -17.22
CA TRP A 391 -13.29 -4.60 -18.50
C TRP A 391 -14.37 -4.72 -19.57
N GLU A 392 -15.61 -4.95 -19.16
CA GLU A 392 -16.77 -5.19 -20.02
C GLU A 392 -17.98 -4.36 -19.59
N ASP A 393 -18.97 -4.27 -20.48
CA ASP A 393 -20.25 -3.64 -20.16
C ASP A 393 -21.13 -4.57 -19.32
N ALA A 394 -22.05 -4.01 -18.54
CA ALA A 394 -22.92 -4.76 -17.62
C ALA A 394 -24.32 -5.00 -18.22
N PRO A 395 -24.76 -6.26 -18.41
CA PRO A 395 -26.12 -6.58 -18.80
C PRO A 395 -27.14 -6.13 -17.73
N PRO A 396 -28.37 -5.71 -18.12
CA PRO A 396 -29.39 -5.26 -17.17
C PRO A 396 -29.73 -6.29 -16.07
N GLU A 397 -29.72 -7.57 -16.39
CA GLU A 397 -29.97 -8.66 -15.44
C GLU A 397 -28.89 -8.77 -14.36
N GLU A 398 -27.63 -8.50 -14.71
CA GLU A 398 -26.52 -8.51 -13.76
C GLU A 398 -26.61 -7.30 -12.82
N VAL A 399 -26.93 -6.13 -13.37
CA VAL A 399 -27.19 -4.91 -12.59
C VAL A 399 -28.37 -5.13 -11.63
N ALA A 400 -29.44 -5.79 -12.10
CA ALA A 400 -30.59 -6.14 -11.27
C ALA A 400 -30.23 -7.13 -10.15
N ALA A 401 -29.37 -8.12 -10.43
CA ALA A 401 -28.90 -9.06 -9.41
C ALA A 401 -28.10 -8.35 -8.30
N VAL A 402 -27.15 -7.49 -8.66
CA VAL A 402 -26.35 -6.71 -7.69
C VAL A 402 -27.23 -5.80 -6.86
N THR A 403 -28.14 -5.05 -7.49
CA THR A 403 -29.01 -4.11 -6.77
C THR A 403 -30.02 -4.82 -5.86
N THR A 404 -30.51 -6.00 -6.25
CA THR A 404 -31.38 -6.84 -5.40
C THR A 404 -30.62 -7.38 -4.19
N ASP A 405 -29.41 -7.92 -4.41
CA ASP A 405 -28.54 -8.43 -3.35
C ASP A 405 -28.17 -7.36 -2.32
N LEU A 406 -27.76 -6.18 -2.78
CA LEU A 406 -27.50 -5.01 -1.91
C LEU A 406 -28.73 -4.59 -1.11
N ALA A 407 -29.92 -4.62 -1.70
CA ALA A 407 -31.15 -4.31 -0.98
C ALA A 407 -31.43 -5.31 0.15
N MET A 408 -31.23 -6.61 -0.11
CA MET A 408 -31.35 -7.67 0.91
C MET A 408 -30.30 -7.51 2.02
N ALA A 409 -29.06 -7.15 1.67
CA ALA A 409 -28.02 -6.88 2.65
C ALA A 409 -28.35 -5.68 3.54
N VAL A 410 -28.87 -4.58 2.97
CA VAL A 410 -29.30 -3.40 3.73
C VAL A 410 -30.47 -3.73 4.68
N GLU A 411 -31.44 -4.53 4.22
CA GLU A 411 -32.55 -4.99 5.06
C GLU A 411 -32.05 -5.87 6.22
N ALA A 412 -31.19 -6.84 5.92
CA ALA A 412 -30.53 -7.67 6.93
C ALA A 412 -29.76 -6.85 7.96
N TRP A 413 -29.00 -5.84 7.53
CA TRP A 413 -28.26 -4.95 8.40
C TRP A 413 -29.18 -4.15 9.32
N ARG A 414 -30.32 -3.65 8.82
CA ARG A 414 -31.32 -2.95 9.63
C ARG A 414 -31.99 -3.86 10.66
N GLU A 415 -32.29 -5.10 10.28
CA GLU A 415 -32.93 -6.07 11.18
C GLU A 415 -32.00 -6.55 12.29
N VAL A 416 -30.73 -6.79 11.97
CA VAL A 416 -29.73 -7.26 12.95
C VAL A 416 -29.18 -6.10 13.79
N ALA A 417 -29.12 -4.89 13.22
CA ALA A 417 -28.52 -3.69 13.81
C ALA A 417 -27.12 -3.94 14.40
N PRO A 418 -26.18 -4.53 13.64
CA PRO A 418 -24.83 -4.78 14.13
C PRO A 418 -24.08 -3.44 14.35
N PRO A 419 -23.03 -3.41 15.20
CA PRO A 419 -22.33 -2.18 15.59
C PRO A 419 -21.33 -1.69 14.53
N PHE A 420 -21.66 -1.83 13.24
CA PHE A 420 -20.87 -1.35 12.11
C PHE A 420 -21.76 -0.69 11.06
N ARG A 421 -21.15 0.13 10.20
CA ARG A 421 -21.81 0.77 9.05
C ARG A 421 -21.56 -0.02 7.77
N LEU A 422 -22.24 0.36 6.70
CA LEU A 422 -22.08 -0.25 5.39
C LEU A 422 -21.32 0.68 4.44
N ALA A 423 -20.53 0.09 3.54
CA ALA A 423 -19.93 0.79 2.43
C ALA A 423 -19.86 -0.11 1.19
N THR A 424 -19.93 0.44 -0.01
CA THR A 424 -19.47 -0.27 -1.21
C THR A 424 -17.96 -0.12 -1.31
N SER A 425 -17.25 -1.11 -1.86
CA SER A 425 -15.85 -0.97 -2.27
C SER A 425 -15.69 -1.69 -3.59
N GLY A 426 -15.93 -0.99 -4.69
CA GLY A 426 -16.02 -1.62 -6.01
C GLY A 426 -14.73 -1.57 -6.82
N TRP A 427 -14.61 -2.47 -7.80
CA TRP A 427 -13.71 -2.28 -8.94
C TRP A 427 -14.10 -1.05 -9.80
N VAL A 428 -15.36 -0.61 -9.66
CA VAL A 428 -15.91 0.62 -10.26
C VAL A 428 -16.92 1.28 -9.31
N LEU A 429 -17.17 2.59 -9.46
CA LEU A 429 -18.14 3.33 -8.63
C LEU A 429 -19.60 2.87 -8.80
N GLY A 430 -19.90 2.28 -9.95
CA GLY A 430 -21.19 1.75 -10.36
C GLY A 430 -21.06 1.07 -11.73
N PRO A 431 -22.12 0.40 -12.22
CA PRO A 431 -22.06 -0.28 -13.52
C PRO A 431 -21.70 0.70 -14.65
N PRO A 432 -21.09 0.23 -15.75
CA PRO A 432 -20.59 1.12 -16.80
C PRO A 432 -21.69 1.98 -17.43
N SER A 433 -22.91 1.42 -17.53
CA SER A 433 -24.10 2.11 -18.01
C SER A 433 -24.60 3.26 -17.13
N ASN A 434 -24.26 3.26 -15.83
CA ASN A 434 -24.62 4.28 -14.86
C ASN A 434 -23.68 4.25 -13.64
N ARG A 435 -22.55 4.97 -13.71
CA ARG A 435 -21.56 5.05 -12.62
C ARG A 435 -22.12 5.58 -11.29
N THR A 436 -23.27 6.25 -11.30
CA THR A 436 -23.91 6.82 -10.09
C THR A 436 -25.07 5.98 -9.57
N LEU A 437 -25.31 4.79 -10.12
CA LEU A 437 -26.48 3.96 -9.76
C LEU A 437 -26.61 3.75 -8.24
N PHE A 438 -25.51 3.44 -7.56
CA PHE A 438 -25.53 3.16 -6.12
C PHE A 438 -25.87 4.39 -5.27
N ASP A 439 -25.66 5.61 -5.78
CA ASP A 439 -26.16 6.81 -5.11
C ASP A 439 -27.70 6.89 -5.11
N GLN A 440 -28.33 6.33 -6.14
CA GLN A 440 -29.77 6.40 -6.37
C GLN A 440 -30.51 5.31 -5.58
N VAL A 441 -29.90 4.13 -5.43
CA VAL A 441 -30.59 2.96 -4.85
C VAL A 441 -30.21 2.65 -3.40
N LEU A 442 -29.03 3.06 -2.92
CA LEU A 442 -28.61 2.79 -1.54
C LEU A 442 -28.98 3.93 -0.59
N PRO A 443 -29.30 3.62 0.69
CA PRO A 443 -29.45 4.64 1.73
C PRO A 443 -28.22 5.55 1.82
N LYS A 444 -28.41 6.82 2.21
CA LYS A 444 -27.33 7.82 2.27
C LYS A 444 -26.32 7.55 3.39
N GLU A 445 -26.67 6.69 4.35
CA GLU A 445 -25.78 6.22 5.41
C GLU A 445 -24.73 5.22 4.89
N VAL A 446 -24.93 4.66 3.69
CA VAL A 446 -23.96 3.77 3.03
C VAL A 446 -22.92 4.62 2.31
N ALA A 447 -21.66 4.50 2.72
CA ALA A 447 -20.56 5.17 2.02
C ALA A 447 -20.29 4.49 0.66
N LEU A 448 -19.82 5.25 -0.32
CA LEU A 448 -19.40 4.67 -1.60
C LEU A 448 -17.89 4.78 -1.75
N SER A 449 -17.23 3.65 -1.99
CA SER A 449 -15.82 3.62 -2.36
C SER A 449 -15.56 2.78 -3.60
N THR A 450 -14.48 3.11 -4.31
CA THR A 450 -13.98 2.31 -5.43
C THR A 450 -12.47 2.47 -5.57
N ILE A 451 -11.82 1.40 -6.03
CA ILE A 451 -10.42 1.45 -6.45
C ILE A 451 -10.28 2.10 -7.83
N ASN A 452 -9.12 2.67 -8.12
CA ASN A 452 -8.85 3.14 -9.48
C ASN A 452 -8.87 1.96 -10.46
N ARG A 453 -9.35 2.19 -11.69
CA ARG A 453 -9.36 1.17 -12.74
C ARG A 453 -7.97 0.94 -13.35
N GLU A 454 -7.88 -0.08 -14.19
CA GLU A 454 -6.64 -0.50 -14.86
C GLU A 454 -5.47 -0.62 -13.88
N VAL A 455 -5.71 -1.31 -12.76
CA VAL A 455 -4.68 -1.55 -11.74
C VAL A 455 -3.95 -0.26 -11.32
N GLY A 456 -4.70 0.85 -11.19
CA GLY A 456 -4.19 2.15 -10.79
C GLY A 456 -3.60 3.03 -11.89
N LYS A 457 -3.55 2.58 -13.15
CA LYS A 457 -3.14 3.45 -14.27
C LYS A 457 -4.21 4.49 -14.58
N ALA A 458 -5.49 4.13 -14.44
CA ALA A 458 -6.59 5.08 -14.57
C ALA A 458 -6.54 6.16 -13.47
N PRO A 459 -6.93 7.40 -13.77
CA PRO A 459 -7.14 8.43 -12.74
C PRO A 459 -8.33 8.06 -11.83
N VAL A 460 -8.47 8.77 -10.72
CA VAL A 460 -9.65 8.66 -9.85
C VAL A 460 -10.91 8.94 -10.67
N ASP A 461 -11.97 8.15 -10.45
CA ASP A 461 -13.22 8.25 -11.23
C ASP A 461 -13.90 9.62 -11.00
N PRO A 462 -14.03 10.48 -12.02
CA PRO A 462 -14.68 11.78 -11.87
C PRO A 462 -16.18 11.67 -11.56
N GLY A 463 -16.77 10.48 -11.65
CA GLY A 463 -18.13 10.19 -11.23
C GLY A 463 -18.41 10.47 -9.76
N PHE A 464 -17.38 10.47 -8.89
CA PHE A 464 -17.51 10.91 -7.50
C PHE A 464 -18.11 12.33 -7.39
N ALA A 465 -17.74 13.25 -8.29
CA ALA A 465 -18.22 14.63 -8.27
C ALA A 465 -19.74 14.76 -8.54
N ARG A 466 -20.40 13.69 -9.01
CA ARG A 466 -21.84 13.65 -9.26
C ARG A 466 -22.63 13.02 -8.10
N VAL A 467 -21.96 12.49 -7.08
CA VAL A 467 -22.59 11.89 -5.91
C VAL A 467 -22.65 12.90 -4.78
N THR A 468 -23.80 13.00 -4.09
CA THR A 468 -24.00 13.99 -3.02
C THR A 468 -24.70 13.41 -1.79
N GLY A 469 -24.41 13.99 -0.62
CA GLY A 469 -25.11 13.69 0.64
C GLY A 469 -24.70 12.39 1.33
N ARG A 470 -23.51 11.84 1.00
CA ARG A 470 -22.93 10.65 1.65
C ARG A 470 -21.39 10.73 1.65
N SER A 471 -20.75 9.87 2.43
CA SER A 471 -19.29 9.73 2.48
C SER A 471 -18.76 8.98 1.24
N LEU A 472 -17.61 9.40 0.72
CA LEU A 472 -17.06 8.99 -0.58
C LEU A 472 -15.56 8.73 -0.46
N TRP A 473 -15.11 7.51 -0.77
CA TRP A 473 -13.70 7.13 -0.57
C TRP A 473 -13.05 6.71 -1.88
N ALA A 474 -12.01 7.44 -2.28
CA ALA A 474 -11.14 7.04 -3.37
C ALA A 474 -10.08 6.06 -2.85
N ILE A 475 -9.84 4.98 -3.61
CA ILE A 475 -8.84 3.97 -3.25
C ILE A 475 -7.78 3.82 -4.37
N PRO A 476 -6.81 4.75 -4.48
CA PRO A 476 -5.70 4.59 -5.40
C PRO A 476 -4.83 3.37 -5.10
N TRP A 477 -4.25 2.81 -6.16
CA TRP A 477 -3.28 1.72 -6.07
C TRP A 477 -1.90 2.25 -5.73
N MET A 478 -1.36 1.83 -4.59
CA MET A 478 0.02 2.16 -4.22
C MET A 478 1.04 1.31 -4.99
N GLU A 479 0.60 0.19 -5.55
CA GLU A 479 1.31 -0.68 -6.49
C GLU A 479 0.27 -1.47 -7.31
N ASP A 480 0.62 -1.95 -8.50
CA ASP A 480 -0.15 -2.90 -9.29
C ASP A 480 0.30 -4.35 -9.10
N ASP A 481 -0.62 -5.27 -9.36
CA ASP A 481 -0.45 -6.71 -9.29
C ASP A 481 0.26 -7.33 -10.52
N PRO A 482 0.11 -6.86 -11.78
CA PRO A 482 0.96 -7.28 -12.89
C PRO A 482 2.46 -7.15 -12.58
N ALA A 483 2.88 -6.07 -11.93
CA ALA A 483 4.28 -5.80 -11.62
C ALA A 483 4.65 -6.06 -10.15
N LEU A 484 3.91 -6.94 -9.47
CA LEU A 484 4.03 -7.19 -8.03
C LEU A 484 5.43 -7.63 -7.57
N THR A 485 6.26 -8.22 -8.44
CA THR A 485 7.62 -8.64 -8.09
C THR A 485 8.67 -7.54 -8.32
N SER A 486 8.29 -6.38 -8.87
CA SER A 486 9.19 -5.28 -9.21
C SER A 486 8.93 -4.02 -8.36
N PRO A 487 9.92 -3.16 -8.09
CA PRO A 487 9.69 -1.87 -7.44
C PRO A 487 8.77 -0.97 -8.27
N GLN A 488 7.87 -0.24 -7.63
CA GLN A 488 6.93 0.66 -8.30
C GLN A 488 6.96 2.05 -7.64
N LEU A 489 7.59 3.03 -8.29
CA LEU A 489 7.71 4.39 -7.77
C LEU A 489 6.56 5.25 -8.29
N TRP A 490 5.57 5.54 -7.45
CA TRP A 490 4.33 6.27 -7.78
C TRP A 490 3.99 7.39 -6.79
N ALA A 491 4.99 8.03 -6.18
CA ALA A 491 4.74 9.11 -5.22
C ALA A 491 4.01 10.31 -5.86
N GLY A 492 4.41 10.71 -7.07
CA GLY A 492 3.74 11.77 -7.84
C GLY A 492 2.32 11.39 -8.28
N ARG A 493 2.07 10.09 -8.46
CA ARG A 493 0.73 9.55 -8.75
C ARG A 493 -0.18 9.63 -7.51
N MET A 494 0.31 9.23 -6.34
CA MET A 494 -0.45 9.31 -5.09
C MET A 494 -0.86 10.76 -4.79
N ARG A 495 0.02 11.74 -5.05
CA ARG A 495 -0.33 13.17 -4.98
C ARG A 495 -1.44 13.55 -5.94
N ARG A 496 -1.35 13.09 -7.19
CA ARG A 496 -2.35 13.37 -8.22
C ARG A 496 -3.72 12.80 -7.83
N ASP A 497 -3.75 11.53 -7.43
CA ASP A 497 -4.99 10.84 -7.07
C ASP A 497 -5.65 11.45 -5.83
N ALA A 498 -4.87 11.83 -4.81
CA ALA A 498 -5.40 12.55 -3.66
C ALA A 498 -5.97 13.94 -4.03
N ALA A 499 -5.30 14.67 -4.91
CA ALA A 499 -5.78 15.98 -5.37
C ALA A 499 -7.09 15.84 -6.17
N ASP A 500 -7.19 14.84 -7.05
CA ASP A 500 -8.41 14.54 -7.79
C ASP A 500 -9.53 14.06 -6.86
N ALA A 501 -9.25 13.19 -5.89
CA ALA A 501 -10.23 12.72 -4.90
C ALA A 501 -10.85 13.90 -4.13
N LEU A 502 -10.03 14.82 -3.61
CA LEU A 502 -10.53 16.01 -2.92
C LEU A 502 -11.38 16.89 -3.84
N ARG A 503 -10.91 17.10 -5.07
CA ARG A 503 -11.60 17.90 -6.10
C ARG A 503 -12.95 17.30 -6.52
N TYR A 504 -13.11 15.99 -6.42
CA TYR A 504 -14.35 15.27 -6.70
C TYR A 504 -15.26 15.10 -5.48
N GLY A 505 -14.89 15.68 -4.32
CA GLY A 505 -15.71 15.66 -3.12
C GLY A 505 -15.54 14.41 -2.25
N CYS A 506 -14.49 13.61 -2.46
CA CYS A 506 -14.18 12.49 -1.59
C CYS A 506 -13.71 12.98 -0.22
N ASP A 507 -14.23 12.36 0.84
CA ASP A 507 -13.79 12.54 2.23
C ASP A 507 -12.97 11.33 2.75
N GLY A 508 -12.80 10.31 1.90
CA GLY A 508 -11.93 9.16 2.14
C GLY A 508 -10.81 9.01 1.12
N LEU A 509 -9.61 8.66 1.60
CA LEU A 509 -8.43 8.35 0.80
C LEU A 509 -7.71 7.12 1.35
N LEU A 510 -7.83 5.98 0.66
CA LEU A 510 -7.23 4.71 1.07
C LEU A 510 -6.25 4.19 0.02
N GLY A 511 -5.22 3.44 0.40
CA GLY A 511 -4.26 2.87 -0.55
C GLY A 511 -4.35 1.36 -0.64
N ILE A 512 -4.69 0.81 -1.81
CA ILE A 512 -4.62 -0.65 -2.04
C ILE A 512 -3.17 -1.09 -2.25
N HIS A 513 -2.77 -2.21 -1.62
CA HIS A 513 -1.43 -2.79 -1.72
C HIS A 513 -1.33 -4.24 -1.21
N TRP A 514 -0.15 -4.83 -1.38
CA TRP A 514 0.26 -6.14 -0.87
C TRP A 514 1.54 -6.02 -0.02
N ARG A 515 2.60 -5.46 -0.61
CA ARG A 515 3.93 -5.33 -0.01
C ARG A 515 4.00 -4.09 0.89
N THR A 516 4.98 -4.05 1.79
CA THR A 516 5.11 -2.97 2.77
C THR A 516 6.36 -2.11 2.56
N ARG A 517 7.57 -2.68 2.70
CA ARG A 517 8.83 -1.90 2.71
C ARG A 517 9.16 -1.22 1.37
N VAL A 518 8.98 -1.94 0.27
CA VAL A 518 9.24 -1.41 -1.09
C VAL A 518 8.30 -0.24 -1.45
N LEU A 519 7.18 -0.09 -0.75
CA LEU A 519 6.21 0.98 -0.98
C LEU A 519 6.42 2.20 -0.08
N SER A 520 7.48 2.26 0.74
CA SER A 520 7.64 3.29 1.77
C SER A 520 7.50 4.74 1.24
N ALA A 521 7.94 5.02 0.01
CA ALA A 521 7.75 6.33 -0.62
C ALA A 521 6.27 6.60 -1.01
N ASN A 522 5.59 5.60 -1.58
CA ASN A 522 4.19 5.71 -2.02
C ASN A 522 3.24 5.83 -0.81
N VAL A 523 3.47 5.03 0.24
CA VAL A 523 2.76 5.11 1.52
C VAL A 523 2.91 6.49 2.14
N LEU A 524 4.13 7.03 2.20
CA LEU A 524 4.38 8.36 2.74
C LEU A 524 3.70 9.45 1.91
N ALA A 525 3.69 9.30 0.59
CA ALA A 525 3.01 10.23 -0.31
C ALA A 525 1.50 10.26 -0.08
N LEU A 526 0.87 9.08 0.01
CA LEU A 526 -0.56 8.95 0.32
C LEU A 526 -0.88 9.53 1.71
N ALA A 527 -0.11 9.16 2.73
CA ALA A 527 -0.29 9.61 4.10
C ALA A 527 -0.23 11.14 4.22
N ARG A 528 0.74 11.79 3.57
CA ARG A 528 0.88 13.25 3.59
C ARG A 528 -0.19 13.95 2.77
N ALA A 529 -0.59 13.37 1.64
CA ALA A 529 -1.63 13.94 0.80
C ALA A 529 -3.01 13.94 1.47
N ALA A 530 -3.19 13.15 2.54
CA ALA A 530 -4.41 13.17 3.34
C ALA A 530 -4.57 14.42 4.25
N TRP A 531 -3.56 15.31 4.31
CA TRP A 531 -3.50 16.50 5.18
C TRP A 531 -3.36 17.77 4.35
N GLU A 532 -3.53 18.95 4.95
CA GLU A 532 -3.29 20.23 4.25
C GLU A 532 -1.86 20.27 3.67
N GLN A 533 -1.75 20.48 2.37
CA GLN A 533 -0.47 20.46 1.64
C GLN A 533 -0.33 21.63 0.67
N PRO A 534 0.81 22.34 0.65
CA PRO A 534 1.02 23.50 -0.23
C PRO A 534 1.32 23.14 -1.68
N TRP A 535 1.70 21.88 -1.98
CA TRP A 535 2.02 21.46 -3.35
C TRP A 535 0.78 21.31 -4.24
N ASN A 536 -0.42 21.18 -3.65
CA ASN A 536 -1.66 21.03 -4.43
C ASN A 536 -2.15 22.40 -4.89
N THR A 537 -1.90 22.70 -6.16
CA THR A 537 -2.30 23.97 -6.82
C THR A 537 -3.43 23.76 -7.82
N LEU A 538 -4.04 22.56 -7.87
CA LEU A 538 -5.17 22.29 -8.75
C LEU A 538 -6.42 23.05 -8.30
N PRO A 539 -7.37 23.33 -9.22
CA PRO A 539 -8.66 23.94 -8.87
C PRO A 539 -9.39 23.16 -7.78
N LYS A 540 -10.20 23.85 -6.96
CA LYS A 540 -10.83 23.24 -5.79
C LYS A 540 -11.98 22.30 -6.16
N SER A 541 -12.59 22.50 -7.33
CA SER A 541 -13.71 21.69 -7.81
C SER A 541 -13.66 21.51 -9.33
N LEU A 542 -14.33 20.47 -9.82
CA LEU A 542 -14.53 20.24 -11.27
C LEU A 542 -15.33 21.37 -11.94
N ALA A 543 -16.13 22.12 -11.16
CA ALA A 543 -16.89 23.26 -11.66
C ALA A 543 -15.99 24.44 -12.08
N GLU A 544 -14.78 24.54 -11.51
CA GLU A 544 -13.81 25.60 -11.78
C GLU A 544 -12.87 25.28 -12.97
N GLU A 545 -12.89 24.04 -13.48
CA GLU A 545 -11.96 23.60 -14.54
C GLU A 545 -12.42 24.07 -15.93
N THR A 546 -11.51 24.47 -16.81
CA THR A 546 -11.84 24.78 -18.21
C THR A 546 -10.97 23.91 -19.11
N GLY A 547 -11.57 23.30 -20.14
CA GLY A 547 -10.93 22.36 -21.05
C GLY A 547 -11.32 20.89 -20.82
N PRO A 548 -10.48 19.93 -21.23
CA PRO A 548 -10.74 18.51 -21.10
C PRO A 548 -10.66 18.04 -19.65
N VAL A 549 -11.58 17.17 -19.25
CA VAL A 549 -11.53 16.39 -18.01
C VAL A 549 -10.69 15.15 -18.30
N THR A 550 -9.45 15.15 -17.78
CA THR A 550 -8.41 14.13 -18.01
C THR A 550 -8.01 13.96 -19.49
N GLY A 551 -7.33 12.86 -19.80
CA GLY A 551 -7.00 12.45 -21.16
C GLY A 551 -5.57 12.75 -21.59
N GLU A 552 -5.15 12.02 -22.60
CA GLU A 552 -3.81 12.04 -23.17
C GLU A 552 -3.90 12.28 -24.68
N PRO A 553 -3.03 13.14 -25.25
CA PRO A 553 -2.97 13.30 -26.69
C PRO A 553 -2.36 12.05 -27.33
N VAL A 554 -3.04 11.52 -28.35
CA VAL A 554 -2.53 10.44 -29.19
C VAL A 554 -2.51 10.94 -30.63
N SER A 555 -1.33 10.91 -31.24
CA SER A 555 -1.16 11.31 -32.64
C SER A 555 -1.08 10.09 -33.55
N PHE A 556 -1.84 10.14 -34.65
CA PHE A 556 -1.81 9.20 -35.76
C PHE A 556 -1.05 9.78 -36.95
N ALA A 557 -0.15 10.73 -36.72
CA ALA A 557 0.64 11.38 -37.76
C ALA A 557 1.20 10.38 -38.79
N GLY A 558 0.99 10.69 -40.08
CA GLY A 558 1.41 9.84 -41.19
C GLY A 558 0.43 8.72 -41.57
N ARG A 559 -0.71 8.55 -40.86
CA ARG A 559 -1.79 7.64 -41.25
C ARG A 559 -2.88 8.38 -42.03
N ALA A 560 -3.33 7.80 -43.15
CA ALA A 560 -4.43 8.37 -43.92
C ALA A 560 -5.79 8.02 -43.27
N VAL A 561 -6.61 9.03 -43.00
CA VAL A 561 -7.97 8.85 -42.47
C VAL A 561 -8.99 8.99 -43.60
N ALA A 562 -9.65 7.90 -43.95
CA ALA A 562 -10.63 7.92 -45.04
C ALA A 562 -11.91 8.67 -44.62
N GLY A 563 -12.53 9.38 -45.56
CA GLY A 563 -13.73 10.18 -45.30
C GLY A 563 -13.49 11.54 -44.63
N ALA A 564 -12.25 11.87 -44.24
CA ALA A 564 -11.93 13.13 -43.57
C ALA A 564 -11.88 14.36 -44.51
N GLY A 565 -11.62 14.16 -45.81
CA GLY A 565 -11.55 15.25 -46.79
C GLY A 565 -10.62 16.39 -46.36
N ARG A 566 -11.10 17.64 -46.42
CA ARG A 566 -10.34 18.82 -45.98
C ARG A 566 -10.03 18.84 -44.48
N LEU A 567 -10.77 18.06 -43.68
CA LEU A 567 -10.61 17.98 -42.22
C LEU A 567 -9.59 16.91 -41.81
N ALA A 568 -8.87 16.29 -42.75
CA ALA A 568 -7.83 15.30 -42.46
C ALA A 568 -6.83 15.73 -41.36
N PRO A 569 -6.38 17.01 -41.26
CA PRO A 569 -5.53 17.44 -40.15
C PRO A 569 -6.17 17.30 -38.75
N VAL A 570 -7.49 17.42 -38.62
CA VAL A 570 -8.20 17.30 -37.32
C VAL A 570 -8.30 15.84 -36.87
N TYR A 571 -8.42 14.90 -37.81
CA TYR A 571 -8.45 13.48 -37.49
C TYR A 571 -7.05 12.85 -37.35
N ALA A 572 -6.00 13.66 -37.45
CA ALA A 572 -4.62 13.20 -37.27
C ALA A 572 -4.28 13.02 -35.78
N ASP A 573 -5.04 13.65 -34.88
CA ASP A 573 -4.84 13.59 -33.44
C ASP A 573 -6.16 13.25 -32.74
N VAL A 574 -6.07 12.64 -31.56
CA VAL A 574 -7.20 12.45 -30.65
C VAL A 574 -6.80 12.76 -29.22
N ARG A 575 -7.74 13.28 -28.44
CA ARG A 575 -7.70 13.20 -26.97
C ARG A 575 -8.27 11.85 -26.58
N ASP A 576 -7.41 10.91 -26.22
CA ASP A 576 -7.81 9.60 -25.68
C ASP A 576 -7.97 9.68 -24.16
N ARG A 577 -8.69 8.74 -23.54
CA ARG A 577 -8.92 8.70 -22.09
C ARG A 577 -9.59 9.96 -21.51
N VAL A 578 -10.44 10.60 -22.31
CA VAL A 578 -11.14 11.84 -21.94
C VAL A 578 -12.51 11.54 -21.37
N PHE A 579 -12.83 12.10 -20.20
CA PHE A 579 -14.15 11.94 -19.56
C PHE A 579 -15.11 13.10 -19.84
N GLY A 580 -14.63 14.18 -20.43
CA GLY A 580 -15.49 15.28 -20.85
C GLY A 580 -14.74 16.53 -21.26
N TYR A 581 -15.50 17.56 -21.64
CA TYR A 581 -15.01 18.92 -21.87
C TYR A 581 -15.88 19.91 -21.08
N ARG A 582 -15.24 20.92 -20.52
CA ARG A 582 -15.86 22.05 -19.81
C ARG A 582 -15.50 23.34 -20.53
N LEU A 583 -16.46 23.96 -21.21
CA LEU A 583 -16.17 25.02 -22.16
C LEU A 583 -16.97 26.28 -21.83
N GLU A 584 -16.26 27.38 -21.64
CA GLU A 584 -16.88 28.70 -21.50
C GLU A 584 -17.47 29.13 -22.84
N VAL A 585 -18.76 29.44 -22.84
CA VAL A 585 -19.52 29.93 -23.99
C VAL A 585 -20.56 30.95 -23.52
N PRO A 586 -20.99 31.92 -24.35
CA PRO A 586 -22.12 32.77 -24.00
C PRO A 586 -23.40 31.98 -23.69
N ASN A 587 -24.36 32.57 -22.98
CA ASN A 587 -25.68 31.98 -22.85
C ASN A 587 -26.38 31.96 -24.21
N GLY A 588 -26.98 30.82 -24.57
CA GLY A 588 -27.58 30.66 -25.89
C GLY A 588 -27.93 29.22 -26.24
N THR A 589 -28.34 29.02 -27.49
CA THR A 589 -28.60 27.70 -28.05
C THR A 589 -27.54 27.36 -29.09
N TYR A 590 -26.96 26.17 -28.95
CA TYR A 590 -25.81 25.73 -29.73
C TYR A 590 -26.11 24.45 -30.52
N THR A 591 -25.40 24.31 -31.63
CA THR A 591 -25.11 23.03 -32.26
C THR A 591 -23.73 22.56 -31.80
N VAL A 592 -23.64 21.31 -31.36
CA VAL A 592 -22.39 20.65 -30.97
C VAL A 592 -22.10 19.54 -31.97
N THR A 593 -20.97 19.60 -32.67
CA THR A 593 -20.49 18.52 -33.54
C THR A 593 -19.27 17.85 -32.92
N LEU A 594 -19.37 16.54 -32.76
CA LEU A 594 -18.34 15.66 -32.22
C LEU A 594 -17.72 14.86 -33.36
N GLN A 595 -16.39 14.90 -33.47
CA GLN A 595 -15.63 14.27 -34.55
C GLN A 595 -14.75 13.16 -33.97
N PHE A 596 -14.91 11.95 -34.50
CA PHE A 596 -14.30 10.73 -34.00
C PHE A 596 -13.50 10.00 -35.09
N VAL A 597 -12.43 9.32 -34.68
CA VAL A 597 -11.70 8.34 -35.50
C VAL A 597 -11.19 7.24 -34.59
N GLU A 598 -11.32 5.98 -35.04
CA GLU A 598 -10.72 4.86 -34.33
C GLU A 598 -9.34 4.55 -34.92
N GLY A 599 -8.28 4.80 -34.16
CA GLY A 599 -6.90 4.56 -34.58
C GLY A 599 -6.22 3.36 -33.92
N GLN A 600 -6.73 2.87 -32.79
CA GLN A 600 -6.08 1.86 -31.96
C GLN A 600 -6.83 0.52 -32.04
N ILE A 601 -8.15 0.54 -31.84
CA ILE A 601 -9.00 -0.65 -31.82
C ILE A 601 -9.25 -1.16 -33.24
N ASP A 602 -9.15 -2.47 -33.43
CA ASP A 602 -9.29 -3.15 -34.72
C ASP A 602 -10.48 -4.13 -34.77
N ARG A 603 -11.39 -4.03 -33.80
CA ARG A 603 -12.58 -4.86 -33.68
C ARG A 603 -13.78 -4.10 -33.12
N ALA A 604 -14.98 -4.54 -33.49
CA ALA A 604 -16.21 -4.08 -32.84
C ALA A 604 -16.22 -4.48 -31.36
N ARG A 605 -16.93 -3.69 -30.54
CA ARG A 605 -17.00 -3.77 -29.09
C ARG A 605 -15.65 -3.65 -28.36
N GLY A 606 -14.61 -3.13 -29.02
CA GLY A 606 -13.32 -2.87 -28.37
C GLY A 606 -13.24 -1.51 -27.66
N ARG A 607 -14.05 -0.53 -28.09
CA ARG A 607 -14.26 0.77 -27.43
C ARG A 607 -15.72 1.18 -27.58
N VAL A 608 -16.42 1.32 -26.47
CA VAL A 608 -17.85 1.68 -26.41
C VAL A 608 -18.07 2.68 -25.28
N PHE A 609 -18.77 3.78 -25.58
CA PHE A 609 -19.09 4.81 -24.58
C PHE A 609 -20.38 5.55 -24.94
N ASP A 610 -20.99 6.17 -23.93
CA ASP A 610 -22.11 7.10 -24.11
C ASP A 610 -21.59 8.54 -24.15
N VAL A 611 -22.32 9.43 -24.84
CA VAL A 611 -22.05 10.86 -24.84
C VAL A 611 -23.23 11.62 -24.26
N LEU A 612 -22.94 12.50 -23.31
CA LEU A 612 -23.90 13.41 -22.71
C LEU A 612 -23.50 14.86 -23.02
N VAL A 613 -24.50 15.71 -23.29
CA VAL A 613 -24.31 17.15 -23.48
C VAL A 613 -25.32 17.87 -22.59
N GLN A 614 -24.84 18.78 -21.74
CA GLN A 614 -25.65 19.42 -20.67
C GLN A 614 -26.40 18.39 -19.81
N GLY A 615 -25.74 17.29 -19.45
CA GLY A 615 -26.31 16.20 -18.65
C GLY A 615 -27.34 15.32 -19.37
N ARG A 616 -27.73 15.66 -20.61
CA ARG A 616 -28.63 14.83 -21.43
C ARG A 616 -27.83 13.86 -22.26
N ARG A 617 -28.14 12.56 -22.18
CA ARG A 617 -27.54 11.56 -23.06
C ARG A 617 -28.03 11.75 -24.50
N VAL A 618 -27.08 11.92 -25.42
CA VAL A 618 -27.33 12.26 -26.83
C VAL A 618 -26.84 11.20 -27.79
N LEU A 619 -25.87 10.38 -27.37
CA LEU A 619 -25.42 9.18 -28.07
C LEU A 619 -25.28 8.06 -27.05
N GLU A 620 -25.85 6.89 -27.35
CA GLU A 620 -25.75 5.70 -26.50
C GLU A 620 -24.97 4.61 -27.24
N ASN A 621 -24.15 3.85 -26.51
CA ASN A 621 -23.38 2.72 -27.02
C ASN A 621 -22.56 3.05 -28.29
N LEU A 622 -21.93 4.22 -28.33
CA LEU A 622 -21.13 4.62 -29.49
C LEU A 622 -19.89 3.72 -29.60
N ASP A 623 -19.85 2.90 -30.64
CA ASP A 623 -18.69 2.15 -31.09
C ASP A 623 -18.16 2.77 -32.39
N ILE A 624 -17.01 3.45 -32.30
CA ILE A 624 -16.42 4.16 -33.44
C ILE A 624 -16.01 3.17 -34.54
N PHE A 625 -15.46 2.00 -34.16
CA PHE A 625 -15.03 0.98 -35.11
C PHE A 625 -16.22 0.35 -35.82
N ALA A 626 -17.27 -0.04 -35.10
CA ALA A 626 -18.47 -0.61 -35.73
C ALA A 626 -19.19 0.40 -36.62
N ALA A 627 -19.21 1.68 -36.23
CA ALA A 627 -19.89 2.73 -36.99
C ALA A 627 -19.14 3.17 -38.26
N ALA A 628 -17.81 3.22 -38.22
CA ALA A 628 -17.00 3.74 -39.33
C ALA A 628 -15.92 2.76 -39.81
N GLY A 629 -15.25 2.08 -38.88
CA GLY A 629 -14.05 1.25 -39.10
C GLY A 629 -12.76 1.97 -38.70
N LYS A 630 -11.63 1.24 -38.72
CA LYS A 630 -10.32 1.80 -38.36
C LYS A 630 -9.87 2.87 -39.36
N PHE A 631 -9.31 3.97 -38.85
CA PHE A 631 -8.85 5.14 -39.62
C PHE A 631 -9.90 5.70 -40.59
N LYS A 632 -11.15 5.80 -40.13
CA LYS A 632 -12.24 6.44 -40.87
C LYS A 632 -12.92 7.51 -40.03
N ALA A 633 -13.15 8.67 -40.63
CA ALA A 633 -13.77 9.80 -39.96
C ALA A 633 -15.25 9.54 -39.67
N LEU A 634 -15.70 9.96 -38.48
CA LEU A 634 -17.07 9.83 -38.02
C LEU A 634 -17.54 11.12 -37.34
N GLU A 635 -18.61 11.73 -37.84
CA GLU A 635 -19.21 12.92 -37.25
C GLU A 635 -20.57 12.62 -36.61
N ARG A 636 -20.83 13.27 -35.48
CA ARG A 636 -22.13 13.26 -34.80
C ARG A 636 -22.50 14.68 -34.39
N ARG A 637 -23.67 15.13 -34.86
CA ARG A 637 -24.18 16.50 -34.64
C ARG A 637 -25.35 16.45 -33.65
N VAL A 638 -25.33 17.36 -32.69
CA VAL A 638 -26.34 17.52 -31.63
C VAL A 638 -26.83 18.96 -31.68
N GLU A 639 -28.11 19.14 -32.00
CA GLU A 639 -28.73 20.46 -32.12
C GLU A 639 -29.54 20.82 -30.88
N GLY A 640 -29.84 22.11 -30.71
CA GLY A 640 -30.72 22.60 -29.65
C GLY A 640 -30.11 22.54 -28.24
N VAL A 641 -28.78 22.61 -28.12
CA VAL A 641 -28.10 22.57 -26.82
C VAL A 641 -28.23 23.92 -26.13
N ALA A 642 -29.06 24.00 -25.08
CA ALA A 642 -29.25 25.22 -24.31
C ALA A 642 -28.18 25.38 -23.22
N VAL A 643 -27.56 26.56 -23.17
CA VAL A 643 -26.60 26.97 -22.14
C VAL A 643 -27.14 28.22 -21.43
N ALA A 644 -27.23 28.16 -20.10
CA ALA A 644 -27.84 29.20 -19.26
C ALA A 644 -26.89 29.79 -18.20
N ASP A 645 -25.75 29.15 -17.97
CA ASP A 645 -24.77 29.44 -16.93
C ASP A 645 -23.38 29.78 -17.50
N GLY A 646 -23.31 30.09 -18.80
CA GLY A 646 -22.08 30.44 -19.50
C GLY A 646 -21.15 29.24 -19.77
N ARG A 647 -21.64 28.00 -19.60
CA ARG A 647 -20.81 26.80 -19.64
C ARG A 647 -21.47 25.68 -20.41
N LEU A 648 -20.77 25.19 -21.43
CA LEU A 648 -21.14 24.00 -22.17
C LEU A 648 -20.37 22.80 -21.62
N VAL A 649 -21.11 21.78 -21.22
CA VAL A 649 -20.60 20.54 -20.64
C VAL A 649 -20.84 19.40 -21.61
N VAL A 650 -19.76 18.73 -22.00
CA VAL A 650 -19.78 17.42 -22.69
C VAL A 650 -19.20 16.40 -21.72
N ASP A 651 -19.88 15.29 -21.50
CA ASP A 651 -19.39 14.17 -20.70
C ASP A 651 -19.37 12.90 -21.54
N PHE A 652 -18.36 12.08 -21.30
CA PHE A 652 -18.23 10.75 -21.87
C PHE A 652 -18.32 9.72 -20.75
N ALA A 653 -19.26 8.78 -20.89
CA ALA A 653 -19.42 7.68 -19.94
C ALA A 653 -18.94 6.40 -20.62
N ASP A 654 -17.76 5.94 -20.22
CA ASP A 654 -17.17 4.74 -20.77
C ASP A 654 -17.94 3.47 -20.37
N ARG A 655 -18.12 2.57 -21.34
CA ARG A 655 -18.76 1.27 -21.15
C ARG A 655 -17.78 0.13 -21.33
N ILE A 656 -16.99 0.19 -22.40
CA ILE A 656 -15.89 -0.71 -22.71
C ILE A 656 -14.73 0.15 -23.19
N HIS A 657 -13.61 0.18 -22.45
CA HIS A 657 -12.45 1.05 -22.73
C HIS A 657 -12.80 2.56 -22.74
N TYR A 658 -11.78 3.42 -22.69
CA TYR A 658 -12.00 4.86 -22.61
C TYR A 658 -12.47 5.52 -23.92
N PRO A 659 -13.22 6.63 -23.81
CA PRO A 659 -13.60 7.49 -24.93
C PRO A 659 -12.40 8.20 -25.54
N ALA A 660 -12.50 8.47 -26.84
CA ALA A 660 -11.54 9.29 -27.58
C ALA A 660 -12.28 10.28 -28.49
N LEU A 661 -11.73 11.47 -28.69
CA LEU A 661 -12.32 12.53 -29.52
C LEU A 661 -11.23 13.20 -30.37
N ALA A 662 -11.48 13.39 -31.68
CA ALA A 662 -10.57 14.08 -32.60
C ALA A 662 -10.87 15.57 -32.73
N GLY A 663 -12.13 15.95 -32.72
CA GLY A 663 -12.52 17.34 -32.90
C GLY A 663 -13.85 17.69 -32.25
N LEU A 664 -13.96 18.93 -31.83
CA LEU A 664 -15.17 19.47 -31.21
C LEU A 664 -15.51 20.83 -31.82
N VAL A 665 -16.74 20.97 -32.32
CA VAL A 665 -17.23 22.22 -32.92
C VAL A 665 -18.50 22.67 -32.20
N ILE A 666 -18.52 23.93 -31.77
CA ILE A 666 -19.65 24.57 -31.09
C ILE A 666 -20.06 25.78 -31.91
N GLU A 667 -21.30 25.79 -32.38
CA GLU A 667 -21.84 26.85 -33.24
C GLU A 667 -23.14 27.39 -32.64
N GLY A 668 -23.22 28.70 -32.42
CA GLY A 668 -24.41 29.38 -31.91
C GLY A 668 -24.47 30.83 -32.40
N PRO A 669 -25.53 31.59 -32.04
CA PRO A 669 -25.70 32.97 -32.47
C PRO A 669 -24.48 33.84 -32.10
N GLY A 670 -23.72 34.30 -33.11
CA GLY A 670 -22.54 35.14 -32.92
C GLY A 670 -21.33 34.45 -32.27
N PHE A 671 -21.34 33.11 -32.14
CA PHE A 671 -20.27 32.37 -31.49
C PHE A 671 -19.93 31.08 -32.24
N VAL A 672 -18.66 30.90 -32.58
CA VAL A 672 -18.13 29.65 -33.13
C VAL A 672 -16.82 29.32 -32.40
N ARG A 673 -16.70 28.09 -31.92
CA ARG A 673 -15.47 27.56 -31.32
C ARG A 673 -15.19 26.17 -31.86
N LYS A 674 -13.94 25.91 -32.23
CA LYS A 674 -13.50 24.63 -32.82
C LYS A 674 -12.20 24.20 -32.18
N ILE A 675 -12.12 22.98 -31.66
CA ILE A 675 -10.97 22.45 -30.91
C ILE A 675 -10.45 21.19 -31.59
N ASN A 676 -9.16 21.17 -31.94
CA ASN A 676 -8.47 19.97 -32.44
C ASN A 676 -8.05 19.11 -31.25
N CYS A 677 -8.92 18.21 -30.81
CA CYS A 677 -8.80 17.50 -29.54
C CYS A 677 -7.55 16.61 -29.51
N GLY A 678 -6.69 16.82 -28.50
CA GLY A 678 -5.39 16.15 -28.38
C GLY A 678 -4.30 16.65 -29.34
N GLY A 679 -4.60 17.60 -30.24
CA GLY A 679 -3.68 18.08 -31.26
C GLY A 679 -3.35 19.58 -31.15
N PRO A 680 -2.35 20.05 -31.91
CA PRO A 680 -2.06 21.47 -32.07
C PRO A 680 -3.16 22.18 -32.87
N ALA A 681 -3.09 23.50 -33.00
CA ALA A 681 -4.01 24.24 -33.86
C ALA A 681 -3.91 23.73 -35.31
N ALA A 682 -5.06 23.48 -35.94
CA ALA A 682 -5.15 22.89 -37.27
C ALA A 682 -6.33 23.50 -38.04
N LEU A 683 -6.10 24.00 -39.25
CA LEU A 683 -7.12 24.76 -40.01
C LEU A 683 -7.64 25.95 -39.18
N ASP A 684 -8.95 26.06 -39.02
CA ASP A 684 -9.65 27.02 -38.16
C ASP A 684 -9.98 26.47 -36.76
N TYR A 685 -9.36 25.35 -36.37
CA TYR A 685 -9.47 24.76 -35.03
C TYR A 685 -8.32 25.25 -34.16
N GLU A 686 -8.66 25.67 -32.94
CA GLU A 686 -7.67 25.98 -31.90
C GLU A 686 -7.01 24.69 -31.39
N ALA A 687 -5.83 24.84 -30.81
CA ALA A 687 -5.14 23.74 -30.14
C ALA A 687 -5.95 23.29 -28.91
N ASP A 688 -5.96 21.99 -28.61
CA ASP A 688 -6.50 21.52 -27.34
C ASP A 688 -5.61 21.94 -26.17
N ALA A 689 -6.17 21.88 -24.96
CA ALA A 689 -5.43 22.11 -23.74
C ALA A 689 -4.31 21.05 -23.56
N PRO A 690 -3.23 21.38 -22.82
CA PRO A 690 -2.16 20.43 -22.52
C PRO A 690 -2.64 19.09 -21.92
N PRO A 691 -1.82 18.04 -21.97
CA PRO A 691 -2.10 16.77 -21.31
C PRO A 691 -2.36 16.97 -19.82
N THR A 692 -3.33 16.24 -19.28
CA THR A 692 -3.54 16.23 -17.82
C THR A 692 -2.42 15.40 -17.18
N ALA A 693 -1.57 16.03 -16.37
CA ALA A 693 -0.45 15.33 -15.73
C ALA A 693 -0.95 14.21 -14.80
N ARG A 694 -0.60 12.95 -15.11
CA ARG A 694 -0.87 11.76 -14.25
C ARG A 694 0.00 11.74 -12.99
N HIS A 695 1.16 12.39 -13.05
CA HIS A 695 2.13 12.46 -11.95
C HIS A 695 2.39 13.93 -11.61
N LEU A 696 2.12 14.33 -10.36
CA LEU A 696 2.51 15.63 -9.83
C LEU A 696 3.98 15.61 -9.38
N PRO A 697 4.69 16.75 -9.34
CA PRO A 697 6.05 16.81 -8.81
C PRO A 697 6.15 16.21 -7.40
N ALA A 698 7.19 15.42 -7.14
CA ALA A 698 7.40 14.73 -5.86
C ALA A 698 8.83 14.88 -5.31
N LEU A 699 9.64 15.78 -5.86
CA LEU A 699 11.05 15.96 -5.45
C LEU A 699 11.17 16.32 -3.96
N ASP A 700 10.35 17.24 -3.46
CA ASP A 700 10.34 17.65 -2.04
C ASP A 700 10.02 16.47 -1.10
N LEU A 701 9.14 15.56 -1.53
CA LEU A 701 8.86 14.33 -0.79
C LEU A 701 10.09 13.42 -0.78
N TYR A 702 10.72 13.21 -1.94
CA TYR A 702 11.91 12.37 -2.03
C TYR A 702 13.11 12.98 -1.30
N GLU A 703 13.26 14.30 -1.24
CA GLU A 703 14.32 14.96 -0.48
C GLU A 703 14.20 14.66 1.02
N ASP A 704 12.99 14.76 1.55
CA ASP A 704 12.71 14.43 2.95
C ASP A 704 12.87 12.92 3.23
N TRP A 705 12.27 12.09 2.38
CA TRP A 705 12.32 10.64 2.50
C TRP A 705 13.76 10.12 2.36
N ALA A 706 14.51 10.51 1.33
CA ALA A 706 15.88 10.06 1.10
C ALA A 706 16.84 10.57 2.17
N ARG A 707 16.63 11.78 2.72
CA ARG A 707 17.41 12.28 3.86
C ARG A 707 17.24 11.40 5.10
N ALA A 708 16.02 10.95 5.38
CA ALA A 708 15.76 10.03 6.49
C ALA A 708 16.31 8.62 6.20
N GLN A 709 16.16 8.15 4.96
CA GLN A 709 16.58 6.81 4.58
C GLN A 709 18.09 6.65 4.49
N PHE A 710 18.79 7.59 3.85
CA PHE A 710 20.19 7.45 3.43
C PHE A 710 21.13 8.45 4.12
N GLY A 711 20.59 9.33 4.96
CA GLY A 711 21.34 10.35 5.67
C GLY A 711 21.44 11.68 4.93
N PRO A 712 21.93 12.73 5.60
CA PRO A 712 21.87 14.11 5.10
C PRO A 712 22.79 14.42 3.91
N GLU A 713 23.90 13.70 3.76
CA GLU A 713 24.87 13.91 2.67
C GLU A 713 24.43 13.23 1.37
N ALA A 714 23.98 11.98 1.45
CA ALA A 714 23.49 11.20 0.30
C ALA A 714 22.07 11.57 -0.12
N GLY A 715 21.23 12.02 0.82
CA GLY A 715 19.80 12.25 0.62
C GLY A 715 19.45 13.09 -0.62
N PRO A 716 20.01 14.30 -0.81
CA PRO A 716 19.65 15.16 -1.95
C PRO A 716 19.92 14.54 -3.32
N GLU A 717 21.06 13.88 -3.50
CA GLU A 717 21.42 13.25 -4.79
C GLU A 717 20.57 12.00 -5.04
N ALA A 718 20.37 11.16 -4.01
CA ALA A 718 19.45 10.03 -4.12
C ALA A 718 18.03 10.51 -4.45
N ALA A 719 17.53 11.57 -3.81
CA ALA A 719 16.21 12.12 -4.07
C ALA A 719 16.02 12.52 -5.54
N ALA A 720 17.03 13.12 -6.17
CA ALA A 720 17.00 13.45 -7.58
C ALA A 720 16.87 12.20 -8.48
N VAL A 721 17.57 11.11 -8.13
CA VAL A 721 17.46 9.82 -8.84
C VAL A 721 16.05 9.25 -8.71
N PHE A 722 15.51 9.18 -7.50
CA PHE A 722 14.15 8.65 -7.26
C PHE A 722 13.07 9.52 -7.93
N ALA A 723 13.14 10.84 -7.81
CA ALA A 723 12.20 11.75 -8.45
C ALA A 723 12.28 11.71 -9.98
N GLY A 724 13.46 11.46 -10.54
CA GLY A 724 13.63 11.26 -11.99
C GLY A 724 13.03 9.95 -12.50
N ALA A 725 13.04 8.90 -11.67
CA ALA A 725 12.50 7.59 -11.98
C ALA A 725 11.00 7.42 -11.65
N ASP A 726 10.45 8.25 -10.76
CA ASP A 726 9.04 8.21 -10.34
C ASP A 726 8.07 8.30 -11.54
N GLY A 727 7.25 7.26 -11.69
CA GLY A 727 6.32 7.12 -12.82
C GLY A 727 6.95 6.83 -14.19
N ARG A 728 8.28 6.67 -14.27
CA ARG A 728 9.03 6.57 -15.55
C ARG A 728 10.00 5.40 -15.62
N HIS A 729 10.25 4.71 -14.52
CA HIS A 729 11.14 3.56 -14.52
C HIS A 729 10.57 2.43 -15.39
N PRO A 730 11.44 1.62 -16.04
CA PRO A 730 11.01 0.44 -16.78
C PRO A 730 10.42 -0.61 -15.84
N VAL A 731 9.57 -1.49 -16.39
CA VAL A 731 8.89 -2.57 -15.68
C VAL A 731 9.08 -3.88 -16.46
N PRO A 732 9.99 -4.77 -16.05
CA PRO A 732 10.33 -6.00 -16.80
C PRO A 732 9.44 -7.21 -16.47
N VAL A 733 8.37 -6.97 -15.69
CA VAL A 733 7.43 -7.97 -15.17
C VAL A 733 6.01 -7.60 -15.62
N THR A 734 5.12 -8.59 -15.71
CA THR A 734 3.76 -8.42 -16.24
C THR A 734 2.83 -9.52 -15.73
N TRP A 735 1.54 -9.37 -15.97
CA TRP A 735 0.54 -10.40 -15.68
C TRP A 735 0.52 -11.49 -16.77
N ILE A 736 0.89 -12.73 -16.41
CA ILE A 736 0.75 -13.92 -17.29
C ILE A 736 0.28 -15.09 -16.42
N GLY A 737 -1.02 -15.35 -16.43
CA GLY A 737 -1.64 -16.38 -15.57
C GLY A 737 -1.71 -15.99 -14.08
N GLY A 738 -1.11 -14.86 -13.69
CA GLY A 738 -1.02 -14.36 -12.33
C GLY A 738 -0.03 -13.19 -12.21
N PRO A 739 0.22 -12.71 -10.97
CA PRO A 739 1.00 -11.51 -10.71
C PRO A 739 2.51 -11.71 -10.89
N GLY A 740 3.19 -10.66 -11.37
CA GLY A 740 4.65 -10.56 -11.32
C GLY A 740 5.42 -11.53 -12.22
N ASN A 741 4.80 -12.08 -13.27
CA ASN A 741 5.42 -12.97 -14.23
C ASN A 741 6.40 -12.22 -15.17
N ILE A 742 7.20 -12.94 -15.96
CA ILE A 742 8.13 -12.37 -16.96
C ILE A 742 7.98 -13.08 -18.30
N GLN A 743 8.51 -12.48 -19.36
CA GLN A 743 8.49 -13.04 -20.71
C GLN A 743 9.79 -12.73 -21.47
N PRO A 744 10.16 -13.54 -22.48
CA PRO A 744 11.32 -13.26 -23.32
C PRO A 744 11.22 -11.89 -24.01
N ASP A 745 12.31 -11.13 -24.03
CA ASP A 745 12.39 -9.83 -24.71
C ASP A 745 13.40 -9.92 -25.88
N PRO A 746 12.95 -9.86 -27.15
CA PRO A 746 13.84 -10.02 -28.29
C PRO A 746 14.69 -8.78 -28.58
N ARG A 747 14.48 -7.65 -27.89
CA ARG A 747 15.26 -6.44 -28.11
C ARG A 747 16.72 -6.65 -27.68
N PRO A 748 17.71 -6.17 -28.45
CA PRO A 748 19.11 -6.25 -28.04
C PRO A 748 19.35 -5.55 -26.70
N TRP A 749 20.17 -6.15 -25.82
CA TRP A 749 20.44 -5.56 -24.50
C TRP A 749 21.00 -4.13 -24.58
N ALA A 750 21.75 -3.79 -25.64
CA ALA A 750 22.26 -2.44 -25.87
C ALA A 750 21.14 -1.38 -26.04
N GLU A 751 19.94 -1.78 -26.47
CA GLU A 751 18.76 -0.92 -26.57
C GLU A 751 18.04 -0.78 -25.22
N VAL A 752 17.97 -1.87 -24.45
CA VAL A 752 17.22 -1.93 -23.17
C VAL A 752 18.02 -1.33 -22.01
N ALA A 753 19.32 -1.61 -21.92
CA ALA A 753 20.19 -1.25 -20.81
C ALA A 753 20.17 0.25 -20.45
N PRO A 754 20.17 1.21 -21.40
CA PRO A 754 20.16 2.64 -21.09
C PRO A 754 18.95 3.09 -20.26
N THR A 755 17.81 2.39 -20.35
CA THR A 755 16.61 2.71 -19.54
C THR A 755 16.80 2.48 -18.04
N TYR A 756 17.88 1.77 -17.66
CA TYR A 756 18.27 1.50 -16.28
C TYR A 756 19.46 2.35 -15.79
N ALA A 757 19.82 3.43 -16.49
CA ALA A 757 20.95 4.29 -16.08
C ALA A 757 20.80 4.88 -14.67
N PHE A 758 19.56 5.05 -14.19
CA PHE A 758 19.29 5.52 -12.82
C PHE A 758 19.79 4.54 -11.73
N VAL A 759 19.97 3.25 -12.06
CA VAL A 759 20.55 2.26 -11.13
C VAL A 759 22.02 2.58 -10.85
N ASP A 760 22.76 2.94 -11.90
CA ASP A 760 24.17 3.33 -11.77
C ASP A 760 24.30 4.72 -11.11
N ALA A 761 23.38 5.64 -11.42
CA ALA A 761 23.29 6.93 -10.74
C ALA A 761 23.04 6.75 -9.24
N LEU A 762 22.14 5.85 -8.83
CA LEU A 762 21.95 5.54 -7.40
C LEU A 762 23.21 4.92 -6.81
N ALA A 763 23.81 3.93 -7.47
CA ALA A 763 25.04 3.29 -6.98
C ALA A 763 26.18 4.30 -6.72
N ALA A 764 26.30 5.33 -7.57
CA ALA A 764 27.29 6.40 -7.42
C ALA A 764 27.10 7.26 -6.15
N VAL A 765 25.88 7.30 -5.59
CA VAL A 765 25.61 7.95 -4.29
C VAL A 765 26.19 7.14 -3.13
N GLY A 766 26.39 5.82 -3.31
CA GLY A 766 26.78 4.87 -2.27
C GLY A 766 27.90 5.35 -1.34
N PRO A 767 29.04 5.87 -1.84
CA PRO A 767 30.13 6.36 -1.00
C PRO A 767 29.76 7.49 -0.02
N LYS A 768 28.67 8.23 -0.26
CA LYS A 768 28.20 9.34 0.60
C LYS A 768 27.27 8.88 1.73
N VAL A 769 26.89 7.60 1.76
CA VAL A 769 25.97 7.07 2.77
C VAL A 769 26.75 6.69 4.03
N ALA A 770 26.56 7.47 5.08
CA ALA A 770 27.21 7.28 6.37
C ALA A 770 26.25 6.66 7.41
N GLY A 771 26.77 5.74 8.22
CA GLY A 771 26.05 5.07 9.29
C GLY A 771 25.48 3.70 8.89
N PRO A 772 25.45 2.73 9.83
CA PRO A 772 25.09 1.34 9.53
C PRO A 772 23.62 1.16 9.11
N ALA A 773 22.66 1.86 9.72
CA ALA A 773 21.25 1.71 9.33
C ALA A 773 20.95 2.44 8.02
N ASN A 774 21.53 3.62 7.81
CA ASN A 774 21.43 4.32 6.52
C ASN A 774 22.00 3.46 5.38
N ARG A 775 23.15 2.80 5.63
CA ARG A 775 23.76 1.86 4.68
C ARG A 775 22.84 0.69 4.37
N GLU A 776 22.29 0.02 5.40
CA GLU A 776 21.37 -1.10 5.22
C GLU A 776 20.15 -0.71 4.36
N ARG A 777 19.53 0.44 4.64
CA ARG A 777 18.36 0.91 3.88
C ARG A 777 18.71 1.32 2.46
N PHE A 778 19.90 1.90 2.24
CA PHE A 778 20.38 2.18 0.88
C PHE A 778 20.64 0.90 0.09
N GLU A 779 21.35 -0.08 0.68
CA GLU A 779 21.66 -1.34 -0.01
C GLU A 779 20.39 -2.12 -0.35
N TYR A 780 19.34 -2.05 0.49
CA TYR A 780 18.02 -2.57 0.15
C TYR A 780 17.50 -1.99 -1.17
N TRP A 781 17.49 -0.66 -1.32
CA TRP A 781 16.97 0.00 -2.53
C TRP A 781 17.87 -0.21 -3.75
N LEU A 782 19.19 -0.24 -3.56
CA LEU A 782 20.11 -0.54 -4.64
C LEU A 782 19.94 -1.99 -5.13
N ALA A 783 19.77 -2.95 -4.22
CA ALA A 783 19.48 -4.34 -4.56
C ALA A 783 18.15 -4.46 -5.30
N GLN A 784 17.08 -3.77 -4.88
CA GLN A 784 15.80 -3.74 -5.59
C GLN A 784 15.93 -3.30 -7.05
N PHE A 785 16.70 -2.25 -7.32
CA PHE A 785 16.90 -1.76 -8.69
C PHE A 785 17.88 -2.60 -9.51
N ARG A 786 18.89 -3.20 -8.88
CA ARG A 786 19.78 -4.18 -9.55
C ARG A 786 19.02 -5.44 -9.92
N TYR A 787 18.20 -5.96 -9.02
CA TYR A 787 17.26 -7.05 -9.27
C TYR A 787 16.39 -6.72 -10.49
N MET A 788 15.72 -5.56 -10.50
CA MET A 788 14.85 -5.16 -11.62
C MET A 788 15.61 -5.12 -12.96
N ARG A 789 16.82 -4.53 -12.98
CA ARG A 789 17.67 -4.50 -14.18
C ARG A 789 18.10 -5.90 -14.63
N GLU A 790 18.45 -6.77 -13.70
CA GLU A 790 18.91 -8.13 -14.01
C GLU A 790 17.77 -9.02 -14.51
N VAL A 791 16.54 -8.84 -14.01
CA VAL A 791 15.35 -9.50 -14.57
C VAL A 791 15.16 -9.12 -16.05
N ALA A 792 15.32 -7.85 -16.40
CA ALA A 792 15.25 -7.41 -17.80
C ALA A 792 16.36 -8.04 -18.67
N ARG A 793 17.57 -8.18 -18.13
CA ARG A 793 18.67 -8.89 -18.81
C ARG A 793 18.34 -10.37 -19.00
N PHE A 794 17.79 -11.02 -17.98
CA PHE A 794 17.36 -12.41 -18.06
C PHE A 794 16.30 -12.62 -19.15
N ASN A 795 15.32 -11.72 -19.26
CA ASN A 795 14.32 -11.75 -20.33
C ASN A 795 14.97 -11.71 -21.73
N GLY A 796 16.01 -10.86 -21.90
CA GLY A 796 16.79 -10.80 -23.13
C GLY A 796 17.54 -12.10 -23.44
N LEU A 797 18.25 -12.65 -22.45
CA LEU A 797 18.96 -13.93 -22.59
C LEU A 797 17.99 -15.08 -22.90
N TRP A 798 16.81 -15.07 -22.30
CA TRP A 798 15.76 -16.06 -22.55
C TRP A 798 15.29 -16.02 -24.01
N ALA A 799 15.13 -14.84 -24.62
CA ALA A 799 14.79 -14.73 -26.03
C ALA A 799 15.88 -15.30 -26.95
N VAL A 800 17.16 -15.05 -26.63
CA VAL A 800 18.30 -15.62 -27.37
C VAL A 800 18.33 -17.15 -27.24
N TYR A 801 18.12 -17.67 -26.03
CA TYR A 801 18.03 -19.11 -25.80
C TYR A 801 16.90 -19.76 -26.59
N ASN A 802 15.70 -19.16 -26.58
CA ASN A 802 14.56 -19.67 -27.33
C ASN A 802 14.84 -19.72 -28.84
N ALA A 803 15.53 -18.71 -29.39
CA ALA A 803 15.93 -18.70 -30.80
C ALA A 803 16.94 -19.82 -31.13
N ALA A 804 17.92 -20.06 -30.25
CA ALA A 804 18.89 -21.14 -30.41
C ALA A 804 18.23 -22.53 -30.36
N VAL A 805 17.30 -22.76 -29.42
CA VAL A 805 16.54 -24.01 -29.32
C VAL A 805 15.63 -24.20 -30.53
N ALA A 806 14.95 -23.16 -31.01
CA ALA A 806 14.13 -23.23 -32.22
C ALA A 806 14.97 -23.59 -33.45
N LYS A 807 16.16 -23.00 -33.60
CA LYS A 807 17.12 -23.33 -34.65
C LYS A 807 17.57 -24.79 -34.55
N ALA A 808 17.87 -25.29 -33.35
CA ALA A 808 18.25 -26.68 -33.15
C ALA A 808 17.14 -27.67 -33.51
N LYS A 809 15.89 -27.38 -33.11
CA LYS A 809 14.71 -28.19 -33.47
C LYS A 809 14.44 -28.20 -34.98
N ALA A 810 14.84 -27.15 -35.69
CA ALA A 810 14.76 -27.07 -37.15
C ALA A 810 15.95 -27.75 -37.87
N ALA A 811 16.99 -28.18 -37.14
CA ALA A 811 18.11 -28.90 -37.72
C ALA A 811 17.63 -30.30 -38.15
N GLY A 812 17.73 -30.61 -39.43
CA GLY A 812 17.08 -31.78 -40.05
C GLY A 812 17.50 -33.18 -39.57
N ASN A 813 18.34 -33.30 -38.54
CA ASN A 813 18.67 -34.56 -37.87
C ASN A 813 19.19 -34.31 -36.43
N GLU A 814 19.24 -35.38 -35.61
CA GLU A 814 19.66 -35.32 -34.21
C GLU A 814 21.09 -34.80 -34.00
N ALA A 815 22.04 -35.15 -34.87
CA ALA A 815 23.44 -34.73 -34.71
C ALA A 815 23.58 -33.22 -34.91
N ALA A 816 22.94 -32.68 -35.95
CA ALA A 816 22.91 -31.24 -36.22
C ALA A 816 22.13 -30.48 -35.12
N CYS A 817 21.05 -31.07 -34.59
CA CYS A 817 20.34 -30.52 -33.44
C CYS A 817 21.29 -30.40 -32.22
N ARG A 818 21.99 -31.47 -31.85
CA ARG A 818 22.95 -31.47 -30.74
C ARG A 818 24.11 -30.50 -30.96
N GLU A 819 24.59 -30.36 -32.19
CA GLU A 819 25.64 -29.40 -32.54
C GLU A 819 25.19 -27.95 -32.28
N VAL A 820 23.99 -27.57 -32.76
CA VAL A 820 23.42 -26.24 -32.52
C VAL A 820 23.16 -26.02 -31.03
N LEU A 821 22.60 -27.00 -30.31
CA LEU A 821 22.38 -26.88 -28.87
C LEU A 821 23.69 -26.68 -28.10
N THR A 822 24.75 -27.38 -28.48
CA THR A 822 26.06 -27.28 -27.84
C THR A 822 26.75 -25.97 -28.15
N ALA A 823 26.69 -25.51 -29.40
CA ALA A 823 27.39 -24.31 -29.85
C ALA A 823 26.65 -23.01 -29.48
N GLU A 824 25.32 -23.03 -29.44
CA GLU A 824 24.50 -21.81 -29.34
C GLU A 824 23.59 -21.79 -28.10
N ALA A 825 22.94 -22.89 -27.73
CA ALA A 825 21.98 -22.88 -26.61
C ALA A 825 22.66 -23.04 -25.23
N LEU A 826 23.61 -23.96 -25.10
CA LEU A 826 24.33 -24.26 -23.84
C LEU A 826 25.10 -23.05 -23.28
N PRO A 827 25.86 -22.28 -24.08
CA PRO A 827 26.54 -21.08 -23.57
C PRO A 827 25.56 -20.03 -23.04
N VAL A 828 24.45 -19.79 -23.75
CA VAL A 828 23.42 -18.84 -23.32
C VAL A 828 22.72 -19.35 -22.05
N ARG A 829 22.47 -20.66 -21.95
CA ARG A 829 21.91 -21.28 -20.74
C ARG A 829 22.81 -21.08 -19.51
N ALA A 830 24.12 -21.23 -19.67
CA ALA A 830 25.07 -20.95 -18.58
C ALA A 830 25.07 -19.46 -18.18
N GLU A 831 24.95 -18.54 -19.15
CA GLU A 831 24.79 -17.12 -18.85
C GLU A 831 23.46 -16.82 -18.14
N MET A 832 22.37 -17.48 -18.54
CA MET A 832 21.07 -17.39 -17.85
C MET A 832 21.17 -17.91 -16.40
N ALA A 833 21.87 -19.01 -16.13
CA ALA A 833 22.10 -19.50 -14.77
C ALA A 833 22.85 -18.46 -13.92
N ALA A 834 23.89 -17.85 -14.48
CA ALA A 834 24.64 -16.79 -13.82
C ALA A 834 23.79 -15.53 -13.59
N SER A 835 22.88 -15.21 -14.53
CA SER A 835 21.90 -14.13 -14.40
C SER A 835 20.91 -14.40 -13.27
N LEU A 836 20.31 -15.59 -13.21
CA LEU A 836 19.44 -16.00 -12.09
C LEU A 836 20.15 -15.99 -10.75
N LYS A 837 21.43 -16.40 -10.70
CA LYS A 837 22.23 -16.26 -9.48
C LYS A 837 22.30 -14.80 -9.01
N ARG A 838 22.47 -13.84 -9.93
CA ARG A 838 22.46 -12.39 -9.60
C ARG A 838 21.07 -11.91 -9.18
N VAL A 839 20.01 -12.32 -9.89
CA VAL A 839 18.60 -12.05 -9.51
C VAL A 839 18.36 -12.50 -8.07
N PHE A 840 18.68 -13.75 -7.72
CA PHE A 840 18.47 -14.28 -6.38
C PHE A 840 19.42 -13.67 -5.34
N THR A 841 20.63 -13.28 -5.72
CA THR A 841 21.55 -12.57 -4.80
C THR A 841 20.92 -11.24 -4.36
N ASP A 842 20.43 -10.44 -5.31
CA ASP A 842 19.78 -9.17 -4.99
C ASP A 842 18.44 -9.40 -4.28
N LEU A 843 17.60 -10.30 -4.78
CA LEU A 843 16.30 -10.64 -4.18
C LEU A 843 16.44 -11.06 -2.71
N LEU A 844 17.32 -12.03 -2.41
CA LEU A 844 17.57 -12.50 -1.06
C LEU A 844 18.23 -11.44 -0.17
N ALA A 845 18.91 -10.45 -0.73
CA ALA A 845 19.43 -9.30 0.03
C ALA A 845 18.32 -8.32 0.45
N THR A 846 17.17 -8.32 -0.25
CA THR A 846 16.02 -7.46 0.10
C THR A 846 15.09 -8.05 1.15
N VAL A 847 15.10 -9.38 1.36
CA VAL A 847 14.17 -10.05 2.30
C VAL A 847 14.21 -9.38 3.67
N SER A 848 13.06 -8.86 4.10
CA SER A 848 12.93 -8.17 5.39
C SER A 848 11.55 -8.25 6.02
N THR A 849 10.50 -8.47 5.21
CA THR A 849 9.13 -8.68 5.63
C THR A 849 8.58 -9.96 4.99
N THR A 850 7.38 -10.39 5.40
CA THR A 850 6.68 -11.52 4.76
C THR A 850 6.40 -11.26 3.28
N GLY A 851 6.24 -10.01 2.87
CA GLY A 851 5.99 -9.67 1.45
C GLY A 851 7.16 -10.04 0.54
N GLU A 852 8.41 -9.81 0.99
CA GLU A 852 9.57 -10.26 0.23
C GLU A 852 9.76 -11.79 0.26
N LEU A 853 9.28 -12.49 1.30
CA LEU A 853 9.19 -13.96 1.26
C LEU A 853 8.22 -14.42 0.16
N GLY A 854 7.10 -13.71 0.01
CA GLY A 854 6.15 -13.92 -1.08
C GLY A 854 6.79 -13.73 -2.46
N THR A 855 7.62 -12.69 -2.63
CA THR A 855 8.34 -12.43 -3.89
C THR A 855 9.35 -13.56 -4.21
N VAL A 856 10.01 -14.11 -3.19
CA VAL A 856 10.85 -15.32 -3.35
C VAL A 856 10.00 -16.53 -3.78
N ALA A 857 8.85 -16.72 -3.16
CA ALA A 857 7.93 -17.80 -3.52
C ALA A 857 7.35 -17.64 -4.94
N ASN A 858 7.07 -16.41 -5.40
CA ASN A 858 6.67 -16.13 -6.77
C ASN A 858 7.75 -16.59 -7.77
N TRP A 859 9.03 -16.29 -7.51
CA TRP A 859 10.10 -16.83 -8.35
C TRP A 859 10.09 -18.35 -8.41
N GLU A 860 10.00 -19.00 -7.25
CA GLU A 860 10.14 -20.44 -7.14
C GLU A 860 8.94 -21.22 -7.67
N GLN A 861 7.73 -20.69 -7.49
CA GLN A 861 6.47 -21.36 -7.81
C GLN A 861 5.84 -20.88 -9.12
N HIS A 862 6.07 -19.64 -9.54
CA HIS A 862 5.42 -19.06 -10.72
C HIS A 862 6.40 -18.92 -11.89
N LEU A 863 7.56 -18.29 -11.66
CA LEU A 863 8.51 -17.94 -12.73
C LEU A 863 9.38 -19.12 -13.15
N LEU A 864 10.10 -19.75 -12.22
CA LEU A 864 11.08 -20.79 -12.51
C LEU A 864 10.49 -22.05 -13.19
N PRO A 865 9.28 -22.54 -12.85
CA PRO A 865 8.71 -23.69 -13.55
C PRO A 865 8.61 -23.50 -15.06
N GLY A 866 8.20 -22.30 -15.51
CA GLY A 866 8.08 -21.95 -16.93
C GLY A 866 9.40 -21.47 -17.56
N ALA A 867 10.12 -20.59 -16.87
CA ALA A 867 11.31 -19.93 -17.42
C ALA A 867 12.58 -20.78 -17.32
N TRP A 868 12.60 -21.80 -16.45
CA TRP A 868 13.81 -22.56 -16.17
C TRP A 868 13.64 -24.07 -16.16
N GLU A 869 12.76 -24.62 -15.31
CA GLU A 869 12.71 -26.06 -14.98
C GLU A 869 12.23 -26.93 -16.15
N ARG A 870 11.09 -26.57 -16.76
CA ARG A 870 10.62 -27.25 -17.98
C ARG A 870 11.61 -27.14 -19.14
N PRO A 871 12.17 -25.94 -19.46
CA PRO A 871 13.26 -25.82 -20.43
C PRO A 871 14.53 -26.63 -20.08
N GLU A 872 14.84 -26.83 -18.80
CA GLU A 872 15.99 -27.64 -18.36
C GLU A 872 15.81 -29.10 -18.78
N ALA A 873 14.65 -29.66 -18.46
CA ALA A 873 14.31 -31.04 -18.79
C ALA A 873 14.30 -31.26 -20.31
N GLU A 874 13.76 -30.30 -21.08
CA GLU A 874 13.79 -30.36 -22.54
C GLU A 874 15.22 -30.31 -23.10
N LEU A 875 16.07 -29.40 -22.61
CA LEU A 875 17.45 -29.27 -23.08
C LEU A 875 18.25 -30.55 -22.81
N ALA A 876 18.14 -31.11 -21.60
CA ALA A 876 18.80 -32.36 -21.24
C ALA A 876 18.34 -33.53 -22.13
N ALA A 877 17.03 -33.61 -22.42
CA ALA A 877 16.48 -34.63 -23.30
C ALA A 877 17.00 -34.52 -24.74
N LEU A 878 17.08 -33.30 -25.29
CA LEU A 878 17.58 -33.08 -26.66
C LEU A 878 19.09 -33.35 -26.79
N LEU A 879 19.88 -33.01 -25.77
CA LEU A 879 21.32 -33.30 -25.74
C LEU A 879 21.61 -34.79 -25.50
N GLY A 880 20.75 -35.49 -24.76
CA GLY A 880 20.96 -36.89 -24.38
C GLY A 880 22.03 -37.08 -23.30
N THR A 881 22.42 -36.01 -22.61
CA THR A 881 23.44 -36.01 -21.55
C THR A 881 22.99 -35.13 -20.39
N GLU A 882 23.62 -35.28 -19.22
CA GLU A 882 23.46 -34.29 -18.15
C GLU A 882 23.99 -32.92 -18.58
N LEU A 883 23.36 -31.86 -18.06
CA LEU A 883 23.82 -30.49 -18.27
C LEU A 883 25.07 -30.22 -17.42
N PRO A 884 26.02 -29.42 -17.94
CA PRO A 884 27.20 -29.03 -17.18
C PRO A 884 26.81 -28.19 -15.95
N ALA A 885 27.66 -28.16 -14.92
CA ALA A 885 27.33 -27.56 -13.63
C ALA A 885 26.98 -26.07 -13.73
N GLU A 886 27.67 -25.34 -14.60
CA GLU A 886 27.44 -23.92 -14.90
C GLU A 886 26.08 -23.64 -15.59
N ALA A 887 25.41 -24.67 -16.12
CA ALA A 887 24.09 -24.56 -16.76
C ALA A 887 22.94 -25.06 -15.86
N ARG A 888 23.22 -25.35 -14.58
CA ARG A 888 22.25 -25.79 -13.56
C ARG A 888 22.15 -24.77 -12.43
N LEU A 889 21.01 -24.74 -11.73
CA LEU A 889 20.85 -23.89 -10.55
C LEU A 889 21.37 -24.58 -9.29
N SER A 890 22.02 -23.80 -8.42
CA SER A 890 22.47 -24.27 -7.13
C SER A 890 21.34 -24.17 -6.09
N ARG A 891 21.39 -25.05 -5.08
CA ARG A 891 20.57 -24.94 -3.87
C ARG A 891 21.30 -24.24 -2.71
N ASP A 892 22.59 -23.97 -2.88
CA ASP A 892 23.43 -23.38 -1.84
C ASP A 892 23.23 -21.86 -1.73
N TYR A 893 23.37 -21.35 -0.51
CA TYR A 893 23.48 -19.92 -0.24
C TYR A 893 24.94 -19.47 -0.35
N ASP A 894 25.17 -18.46 -1.18
CA ASP A 894 26.49 -17.85 -1.40
C ASP A 894 26.61 -16.39 -0.95
N GLY A 895 25.53 -15.81 -0.42
CA GLY A 895 25.51 -14.43 0.06
C GLY A 895 26.13 -14.27 1.46
N PRO A 896 26.29 -13.03 1.94
CA PRO A 896 26.70 -12.77 3.31
C PRO A 896 25.61 -13.20 4.30
N PRO A 897 25.96 -13.64 5.53
CA PRO A 897 24.94 -14.01 6.51
C PRO A 897 24.03 -12.82 6.81
N ARG A 898 22.73 -13.07 6.94
CA ARG A 898 21.70 -12.06 7.28
C ARG A 898 20.83 -12.56 8.42
N LEU A 899 20.35 -11.61 9.23
CA LEU A 899 19.40 -11.83 10.30
C LEU A 899 18.19 -10.92 10.07
N VAL A 900 17.00 -11.52 9.98
CA VAL A 900 15.75 -10.83 9.62
C VAL A 900 14.70 -11.09 10.69
N VAL A 901 13.99 -10.04 11.10
CA VAL A 901 12.80 -10.13 11.96
C VAL A 901 11.60 -9.63 11.13
N PRO A 902 10.76 -10.51 10.57
CA PRO A 902 9.76 -10.15 9.57
C PRO A 902 8.54 -9.40 10.13
N ALA A 903 8.34 -9.41 11.45
CA ALA A 903 7.28 -8.68 12.15
C ALA A 903 7.89 -7.86 13.30
N VAL A 904 8.13 -6.58 13.08
CA VAL A 904 8.76 -5.70 14.06
C VAL A 904 7.68 -4.95 14.84
N ARG A 905 7.43 -5.38 16.09
CA ARG A 905 6.53 -4.70 17.01
C ARG A 905 7.22 -3.49 17.63
N THR A 906 6.51 -2.36 17.67
CA THR A 906 6.98 -1.11 18.29
C THR A 906 6.21 -0.74 19.55
N SER A 907 5.13 -1.48 19.81
CA SER A 907 4.30 -1.37 21.00
C SER A 907 3.67 -2.72 21.34
N LEU A 908 3.40 -2.90 22.64
CA LEU A 908 2.69 -4.05 23.21
C LEU A 908 1.53 -3.52 24.05
N GLU A 909 0.41 -4.24 24.06
CA GLU A 909 -0.66 -3.98 25.01
C GLU A 909 -0.22 -4.35 26.43
N ALA A 910 -0.80 -3.71 27.44
CA ALA A 910 -0.50 -4.05 28.83
C ALA A 910 -0.78 -5.54 29.10
N GLY A 911 0.22 -6.28 29.56
CA GLY A 911 0.13 -7.73 29.80
C GLY A 911 0.36 -8.60 28.56
N GLU A 912 0.63 -8.02 27.39
CA GLU A 912 0.99 -8.76 26.17
C GLU A 912 2.45 -9.24 26.25
N ALA A 913 2.67 -10.52 25.96
CA ALA A 913 4.01 -11.09 25.79
C ALA A 913 4.59 -10.72 24.43
N LEU A 914 5.91 -10.53 24.33
CA LEU A 914 6.57 -10.28 23.05
C LEU A 914 6.94 -11.60 22.39
N SER A 915 6.30 -11.92 21.27
CA SER A 915 6.67 -13.05 20.41
C SER A 915 7.50 -12.55 19.23
N LEU A 916 8.63 -13.19 18.96
CA LEU A 916 9.49 -12.87 17.81
C LEU A 916 9.84 -14.11 17.02
N LYS A 917 9.77 -14.00 15.70
CA LYS A 917 10.37 -14.92 14.73
C LYS A 917 11.62 -14.25 14.15
N ALA A 918 12.70 -15.01 14.05
CA ALA A 918 13.96 -14.58 13.43
C ALA A 918 14.36 -15.57 12.33
N LEU A 919 14.74 -15.03 11.17
CA LEU A 919 15.25 -15.78 10.03
C LEU A 919 16.75 -15.52 9.91
N VAL A 920 17.55 -16.58 9.87
CA VAL A 920 18.98 -16.53 9.61
C VAL A 920 19.26 -17.14 8.25
N LEU A 921 19.67 -16.30 7.31
CA LEU A 921 20.10 -16.73 5.99
C LEU A 921 21.62 -16.79 5.97
N ALA A 922 22.18 -17.99 5.87
CA ALA A 922 23.62 -18.26 5.95
C ALA A 922 23.96 -19.55 5.18
N ARG A 923 25.24 -19.74 4.84
CA ARG A 923 25.71 -20.93 4.12
C ARG A 923 25.66 -22.15 5.03
N ALA A 924 26.29 -22.04 6.20
CA ALA A 924 26.20 -23.05 7.25
C ALA A 924 24.98 -22.79 8.15
N GLU A 925 24.57 -23.81 8.88
CA GLU A 925 23.60 -23.62 9.97
C GLU A 925 24.17 -22.62 10.99
N ALA A 926 23.34 -21.66 11.39
CA ALA A 926 23.76 -20.65 12.33
C ALA A 926 24.05 -21.28 13.70
N GLY A 927 25.02 -20.71 14.42
CA GLY A 927 25.28 -21.03 15.81
C GLY A 927 24.14 -20.52 16.71
N GLN A 928 24.48 -20.11 17.93
CA GLN A 928 23.47 -19.67 18.88
C GLN A 928 22.80 -18.36 18.45
N VAL A 929 21.47 -18.37 18.32
CA VAL A 929 20.63 -17.19 18.13
C VAL A 929 20.07 -16.74 19.48
N SER A 930 20.15 -15.46 19.80
CA SER A 930 19.75 -14.94 21.12
C SER A 930 19.10 -13.58 21.04
N LEU A 931 18.05 -13.40 21.85
CA LEU A 931 17.45 -12.12 22.19
C LEU A 931 18.25 -11.52 23.35
N PHE A 932 18.60 -10.25 23.23
CA PHE A 932 19.17 -9.45 24.30
C PHE A 932 18.19 -8.33 24.60
N TRP A 933 17.63 -8.26 25.80
CA TRP A 933 16.62 -7.25 26.15
C TRP A 933 16.84 -6.65 27.54
N ARG A 934 16.32 -5.44 27.78
CA ARG A 934 16.32 -4.77 29.09
C ARG A 934 15.18 -3.75 29.21
N GLU A 935 14.98 -3.21 30.41
CA GLU A 935 14.16 -2.00 30.59
C GLU A 935 14.79 -0.85 29.77
N MET A 936 13.97 -0.12 29.00
CA MET A 936 14.45 0.90 28.06
C MET A 936 15.37 1.91 28.78
N GLY A 937 16.62 2.03 28.31
CA GLY A 937 17.62 2.95 28.84
C GLY A 937 18.18 2.60 30.23
N ARG A 938 17.93 1.40 30.77
CA ARG A 938 18.34 1.02 32.14
C ARG A 938 18.89 -0.40 32.23
N GLY A 939 19.98 -0.54 32.97
CA GLY A 939 20.58 -1.84 33.28
C GLY A 939 21.32 -2.48 32.10
N GLU A 940 21.79 -3.70 32.33
CA GLU A 940 22.46 -4.54 31.34
C GLU A 940 21.44 -5.36 30.55
N PHE A 941 21.79 -5.72 29.30
CA PHE A 941 20.98 -6.61 28.49
C PHE A 941 20.95 -8.03 29.07
N VAL A 942 19.75 -8.56 29.25
CA VAL A 942 19.50 -9.96 29.63
C VAL A 942 19.37 -10.81 28.38
N ARG A 943 20.09 -11.92 28.35
CA ARG A 943 20.10 -12.86 27.23
C ARG A 943 19.01 -13.92 27.39
N VAL A 944 18.24 -14.15 26.32
CA VAL A 944 17.29 -15.24 26.18
C VAL A 944 17.59 -16.00 24.89
N ALA A 945 17.77 -17.32 24.96
CA ALA A 945 18.03 -18.12 23.77
C ALA A 945 16.75 -18.27 22.93
N PHE A 946 16.90 -18.15 21.61
CA PHE A 946 15.82 -18.56 20.71
C PHE A 946 15.74 -20.09 20.65
N ARG A 947 14.53 -20.61 20.45
CA ARG A 947 14.28 -21.99 20.05
C ARG A 947 14.48 -22.09 18.54
N HIS A 948 15.32 -23.02 18.09
CA HIS A 948 15.39 -23.39 16.68
C HIS A 948 14.11 -24.14 16.28
N VAL A 949 13.45 -23.69 15.22
CA VAL A 949 12.22 -24.31 14.70
C VAL A 949 12.59 -25.32 13.62
N ALA A 950 13.17 -24.84 12.53
CA ALA A 950 13.71 -25.64 11.43
C ALA A 950 14.54 -24.74 10.50
N ARG A 951 15.52 -25.32 9.82
CA ARG A 951 16.36 -24.63 8.81
C ARG A 951 16.93 -23.32 9.37
N GLY A 952 16.65 -22.16 8.77
CA GLY A 952 17.11 -20.86 9.25
C GLY A 952 16.12 -20.16 10.17
N VAL A 953 15.07 -20.83 10.66
CA VAL A 953 13.97 -20.20 11.41
C VAL A 953 14.04 -20.47 12.90
N TYR A 954 13.91 -19.40 13.68
CA TYR A 954 14.02 -19.39 15.13
C TYR A 954 12.87 -18.59 15.75
N GLU A 955 12.44 -18.98 16.95
CA GLU A 955 11.39 -18.28 17.69
C GLU A 955 11.74 -18.04 19.15
N VAL A 956 11.24 -16.95 19.73
CA VAL A 956 11.33 -16.68 21.16
C VAL A 956 10.02 -16.07 21.66
N LEU A 957 9.67 -16.38 22.90
CA LEU A 957 8.59 -15.75 23.64
C LEU A 957 9.18 -15.10 24.89
N LEU A 958 9.12 -13.78 24.95
CA LEU A 958 9.46 -13.01 26.14
C LEU A 958 8.16 -12.74 26.94
N PRO A 959 8.10 -13.08 28.24
CA PRO A 959 6.95 -12.77 29.08
C PRO A 959 6.60 -11.29 29.07
N ALA A 960 5.34 -10.97 29.40
CA ALA A 960 4.85 -9.59 29.40
C ALA A 960 5.75 -8.67 30.25
N PRO A 961 6.39 -7.66 29.63
CA PRO A 961 7.28 -6.76 30.35
C PRO A 961 6.49 -5.81 31.26
N ALA A 962 7.07 -5.45 32.40
CA ALA A 962 6.45 -4.55 33.38
C ALA A 962 6.45 -3.07 32.95
N GLY A 963 7.21 -2.71 31.92
CA GLY A 963 7.33 -1.36 31.37
C GLY A 963 8.05 -1.38 30.03
N ASP A 964 8.33 -0.19 29.47
CA ASP A 964 8.99 -0.05 28.17
C ASP A 964 10.34 -0.80 28.13
N ILE A 965 10.60 -1.49 27.02
CA ILE A 965 11.83 -2.29 26.83
C ILE A 965 12.58 -1.87 25.58
N GLU A 966 13.86 -2.26 25.53
CA GLU A 966 14.63 -2.29 24.29
C GLU A 966 15.31 -3.65 24.12
N TYR A 967 15.42 -4.11 22.87
CA TYR A 967 16.00 -5.40 22.54
C TYR A 967 16.79 -5.39 21.23
N TYR A 968 17.72 -6.33 21.10
CA TYR A 968 18.31 -6.71 19.82
C TYR A 968 18.42 -8.23 19.73
N VAL A 969 18.51 -8.73 18.50
CA VAL A 969 18.76 -10.14 18.20
C VAL A 969 20.17 -10.26 17.65
N GLU A 970 20.89 -11.29 18.08
CA GLU A 970 22.23 -11.60 17.60
C GLU A 970 22.30 -13.07 17.18
N ALA A 971 22.99 -13.33 16.07
CA ALA A 971 23.33 -14.68 15.62
C ALA A 971 24.80 -14.74 15.17
N ALA A 972 25.46 -15.86 15.47
CA ALA A 972 26.76 -16.20 14.90
C ALA A 972 26.54 -17.08 13.66
N ALA A 973 26.96 -16.62 12.48
CA ALA A 973 26.77 -17.33 11.22
C ALA A 973 27.95 -17.07 10.27
N ASP A 974 28.44 -18.12 9.60
CA ASP A 974 29.55 -18.06 8.64
C ASP A 974 30.79 -17.29 9.16
N GLY A 975 31.14 -17.50 10.44
CA GLY A 975 32.28 -16.84 11.09
C GLY A 975 32.07 -15.35 11.39
N ARG A 976 30.84 -14.84 11.27
CA ARG A 976 30.46 -13.44 11.54
C ARG A 976 29.36 -13.35 12.59
N THR A 977 29.30 -12.23 13.27
CA THR A 977 28.16 -11.86 14.12
C THR A 977 27.24 -10.93 13.33
N VAL A 978 25.98 -11.32 13.20
CA VAL A 978 24.92 -10.50 12.58
C VAL A 978 23.90 -10.09 13.62
N ARG A 979 23.36 -8.87 13.49
CA ARG A 979 22.46 -8.27 14.47
C ARG A 979 21.25 -7.62 13.84
N PHE A 980 20.14 -7.66 14.57
CA PHE A 980 18.94 -6.88 14.31
C PHE A 980 18.59 -6.03 15.55
N PRO A 981 18.42 -4.70 15.42
CA PRO A 981 18.78 -3.91 14.25
C PRO A 981 20.31 -3.90 14.04
N VAL A 982 20.76 -3.51 12.84
CA VAL A 982 22.19 -3.42 12.51
C VAL A 982 22.98 -2.44 13.41
N THR A 983 22.28 -1.54 14.10
CA THR A 983 22.86 -0.57 15.04
C THR A 983 23.15 -1.12 16.44
N ALA A 984 22.84 -2.38 16.71
CA ALA A 984 23.01 -2.96 18.04
C ALA A 984 24.48 -3.30 18.38
N PRO A 985 24.89 -3.22 19.67
CA PRO A 985 24.06 -2.89 20.84
C PRO A 985 23.89 -1.38 21.08
N ASP A 986 24.61 -0.52 20.36
CA ASP A 986 24.62 0.93 20.59
C ASP A 986 23.22 1.55 20.51
N ARG A 987 22.40 1.06 19.56
CA ARG A 987 20.98 1.36 19.49
C ARG A 987 20.18 0.11 19.17
N ALA A 988 19.33 -0.28 20.11
CA ALA A 988 18.44 -1.43 20.04
C ALA A 988 17.04 -1.05 19.51
N GLN A 989 16.23 -2.05 19.15
CA GLN A 989 14.81 -1.88 18.85
C GLN A 989 14.07 -1.55 20.15
N THR A 990 13.25 -0.49 20.14
CA THR A 990 12.48 -0.05 21.32
C THR A 990 11.01 -0.43 21.20
N VAL A 991 10.40 -0.79 22.32
CA VAL A 991 9.00 -1.20 22.42
C VAL A 991 8.35 -0.52 23.61
N VAL A 992 7.27 0.22 23.36
CA VAL A 992 6.46 0.85 24.41
C VAL A 992 5.40 -0.13 24.92
N VAL A 993 5.25 -0.22 26.23
CA VAL A 993 4.11 -0.94 26.82
C VAL A 993 2.95 0.06 26.95
N LEU A 994 1.92 -0.14 26.13
CA LEU A 994 0.76 0.73 26.09
C LEU A 994 0.02 0.69 27.45
N PRO A 995 -0.61 1.80 27.86
CA PRO A 995 -1.35 1.84 29.12
C PRO A 995 -2.44 0.76 29.18
N GLY A 996 -2.68 0.21 30.38
CA GLY A 996 -3.82 -0.69 30.60
C GLY A 996 -5.16 0.02 30.39
N GLY A 997 -6.18 -0.74 29.99
CA GLY A 997 -7.55 -0.23 29.95
C GLY A 997 -8.06 0.05 31.37
N LYS A 998 -8.62 1.24 31.60
CA LYS A 998 -9.48 1.50 32.76
C LYS A 998 -10.93 1.31 32.37
#